data_AF-R9JVG7-F1
#
_entry.id   AF-R9JVG7-F1
#
_cell.length_a   1.000
_cell.length_b   1.000
_cell.length_c   1.000
_cell.angle_alpha   90.00
_cell.angle_beta   90.00
_cell.angle_gamma   90.00
#
_symmetry.space_group_name_H-M   'P 1'
#
loop_
_entity.id
_entity.type
_entity.pdbx_description
1 polymer ?
#
loop_
_entity_poly.entity_id
_entity_poly.type
_entity_poly.pdbx_seq_one_letter_code
_entity_poly.pdbx_strand_id
1 'polypeptide(L)'
;MCYNGIMKLNYDRKSKNPTYFIQQGFRNGKKTSTRNVAVIGKHLDLLKITDDPLAYAKQKVAEYNEQMKNSKVSMEVTIDFDEKIKASNDLISSDTSRNIGYFFLQSVYHNLAIGSFLKKVSADSRITFDPNLVNRFLTCARILEPESKFATLRHLGRYYEQPEIGYQHIHRTLDLLAENYTGYLQNLFQYSCRIVRRNTSICYFDCTNFYFEVESPDDDYVDEVTGEFIKGFRKYGPSKQHQPAPLVEMGLFMDADGIPLSMCLAPGSDNEQTLAIPLEKELTKMFKGKTFIYCADAGLGSLNIRRFNSMGGRAFIVTQSIKKMAGTLQEAVFNDCDYRLLSSDDPVTIDSMKSFDHHKKENYRLYQDKAYKIINADRLEDLGFYEEKICKNGKKRQVKAKGMLKQKIIITFSRKTMEYQRYIRNRQVERAKRLLKDLDPETYKKGPNDVTRFIKRVSDGSVKDIYEINEERIREEEKYDGYYAVATSLDDDAAQILEISSKRYKIEDCFRIMKTNFSGRPVYHHTKEHITAHFMICYTALLIYRLMEKQLEDYCKDYDRRCGIDHNDPAERMHFTIDNIIEMLKNMNVVNVQDMYYMSAYTGSKLCTALNSIYELGLDKKYYQPKELNKRIKKISS
;
A
#
# COMPACT_ATOMS: atom_id res chain seq x y z
N MET A 1 -21.65 0.27 29.90
CA MET A 1 -22.17 -0.10 31.24
C MET A 1 -21.00 -0.17 32.21
N CYS A 2 -20.82 0.85 33.04
CA CYS A 2 -19.71 0.94 34.01
C CYS A 2 -20.14 0.27 35.32
N TYR A 3 -19.72 -0.97 35.54
CA TYR A 3 -19.75 -1.54 36.90
C TYR A 3 -18.45 -1.10 37.59
N ASN A 4 -18.57 -0.37 38.69
CA ASN A 4 -17.44 -0.03 39.54
C ASN A 4 -16.95 -1.34 40.19
N GLY A 5 -15.78 -1.83 39.76
CA GLY A 5 -15.10 -2.98 40.35
C GLY A 5 -14.52 -2.71 41.73
N ILE A 6 -15.28 -2.03 42.60
CA ILE A 6 -14.91 -1.77 43.99
C ILE A 6 -14.95 -3.09 44.75
N MET A 7 -13.82 -3.46 45.34
CA MET A 7 -13.71 -4.62 46.21
C MET A 7 -14.53 -4.37 47.48
N LYS A 8 -15.20 -5.42 47.95
CA LYS A 8 -16.08 -5.39 49.12
C LYS A 8 -15.65 -6.45 50.12
N LEU A 9 -15.86 -6.16 51.39
CA LEU A 9 -15.70 -7.14 52.45
C LEU A 9 -16.85 -8.14 52.41
N ASN A 10 -16.54 -9.44 52.41
CA ASN A 10 -17.52 -10.51 52.57
C ASN A 10 -17.11 -11.44 53.72
N TYR A 11 -18.09 -11.87 54.52
CA TYR A 11 -17.91 -12.81 55.63
C TYR A 11 -19.28 -13.34 56.08
N ASP A 12 -19.29 -14.51 56.72
CA ASP A 12 -20.50 -15.06 57.32
C ASP A 12 -20.85 -14.33 58.62
N ARG A 13 -21.90 -13.50 58.59
CA ARG A 13 -22.34 -12.71 59.75
C ARG A 13 -22.93 -13.56 60.88
N LYS A 14 -23.26 -14.84 60.62
CA LYS A 14 -23.86 -15.74 61.62
C LYS A 14 -22.81 -16.61 62.33
N SER A 15 -21.59 -16.70 61.79
CA SER A 15 -20.50 -17.42 62.42
C SER A 15 -19.92 -16.64 63.60
N LYS A 16 -19.62 -17.34 64.70
CA LYS A 16 -18.90 -16.77 65.86
C LYS A 16 -17.40 -16.55 65.59
N ASN A 17 -16.86 -17.19 64.55
CA ASN A 17 -15.48 -17.03 64.10
C ASN A 17 -15.44 -16.96 62.56
N PRO A 18 -15.93 -15.87 61.95
CA PRO A 18 -15.99 -15.77 60.51
C PRO A 18 -14.60 -15.59 59.90
N THR A 19 -14.40 -16.14 58.71
CA THR A 19 -13.28 -15.76 57.85
C THR A 19 -13.66 -14.53 57.05
N TYR A 20 -12.82 -13.50 57.08
CA TYR A 20 -13.00 -12.29 56.30
C TYR A 20 -12.35 -12.44 54.92
N PHE A 21 -13.11 -12.15 53.87
CA PHE A 21 -12.68 -12.21 52.48
C PHE A 21 -12.83 -10.85 51.80
N ILE A 22 -11.88 -10.53 50.93
CA ILE A 22 -12.04 -9.45 49.96
C ILE A 22 -12.69 -10.05 48.73
N GLN A 23 -13.86 -9.56 48.34
CA GLN A 23 -14.58 -10.00 47.15
C GLN A 23 -14.62 -8.91 46.09
N GLN A 24 -14.53 -9.32 44.83
CA GLN A 24 -14.78 -8.45 43.69
C GLN A 24 -15.96 -8.97 42.88
N GLY A 25 -16.90 -8.07 42.61
CA GLY A 25 -17.96 -8.31 41.66
C GLY A 25 -17.47 -8.07 40.24
N PHE A 26 -17.70 -9.02 39.34
CA PHE A 26 -17.45 -8.89 37.91
C PHE A 26 -18.68 -9.32 37.13
N ARG A 27 -18.77 -8.89 35.87
CA ARG A 27 -19.86 -9.27 34.98
C ARG A 27 -19.37 -10.34 34.02
N ASN A 28 -20.05 -11.47 34.02
CA ASN A 28 -19.92 -12.50 33.00
C ASN A 28 -21.14 -12.39 32.09
N GLY A 29 -20.98 -11.66 30.98
CA GLY A 29 -22.06 -11.30 30.08
C GLY A 29 -23.17 -10.49 30.78
N LYS A 30 -24.40 -11.03 30.80
CA LYS A 30 -25.56 -10.41 31.46
C LYS A 30 -25.64 -10.71 32.98
N LYS A 31 -24.84 -11.65 33.49
CA LYS A 31 -24.87 -12.07 34.91
C LYS A 31 -23.81 -11.33 35.72
N THR A 32 -24.14 -11.00 36.97
CA THR A 32 -23.17 -10.44 37.92
C THR A 32 -22.73 -11.57 38.84
N SER A 33 -21.43 -11.83 38.88
CA SER A 33 -20.80 -12.86 39.71
C SER A 33 -19.81 -12.22 40.68
N THR A 34 -19.52 -12.90 41.78
CA THR A 34 -18.57 -12.45 42.81
C THR A 34 -17.52 -13.51 43.03
N ARG A 35 -16.25 -13.11 43.16
CA ARG A 35 -15.13 -14.02 43.49
C ARG A 35 -14.32 -13.46 44.64
N ASN A 36 -13.79 -14.35 45.47
CA ASN A 36 -12.83 -14.02 46.52
C ASN A 36 -11.49 -13.68 45.86
N VAL A 37 -10.98 -12.48 46.13
CA VAL A 37 -9.71 -11.94 45.62
C VAL A 37 -8.56 -12.22 46.60
N ALA A 38 -8.85 -12.16 47.90
CA ALA A 38 -7.90 -12.43 48.96
C ALA A 38 -8.61 -12.85 50.26
N VAL A 39 -7.96 -13.69 51.06
CA VAL A 39 -8.36 -13.98 52.44
C VAL A 39 -7.66 -13.02 53.40
N ILE A 40 -8.41 -12.33 54.25
CA ILE A 40 -7.84 -11.43 55.29
C ILE A 40 -7.44 -12.24 56.53
N GLY A 41 -8.25 -13.23 56.91
CA GLY A 41 -8.03 -14.10 58.06
C GLY A 41 -9.30 -14.45 58.82
N LYS A 42 -9.21 -15.39 59.75
CA LYS A 42 -10.30 -15.72 60.68
C LYS A 42 -10.37 -14.71 61.81
N HIS A 43 -11.58 -14.38 62.26
CA HIS A 43 -11.82 -13.40 63.31
C HIS A 43 -10.98 -13.61 64.58
N LEU A 44 -10.94 -14.84 65.11
CA LEU A 44 -10.14 -15.16 66.30
C LEU A 44 -8.62 -15.05 66.08
N ASP A 45 -8.14 -15.26 64.86
CA ASP A 45 -6.72 -15.10 64.54
C ASP A 45 -6.35 -13.63 64.38
N LEU A 46 -7.27 -12.81 63.86
CA LEU A 46 -7.10 -11.37 63.75
C LEU A 46 -7.11 -10.68 65.13
N LEU A 47 -7.83 -11.22 66.13
CA LEU A 47 -7.78 -10.71 67.51
C LEU A 47 -6.39 -10.77 68.15
N LYS A 48 -5.47 -11.59 67.61
CA LYS A 48 -4.07 -11.65 68.07
C LYS A 48 -3.25 -10.44 67.61
N ILE A 49 -3.74 -9.69 66.62
CA ILE A 49 -3.03 -8.58 65.97
C ILE A 49 -3.80 -7.26 65.97
N THR A 50 -5.10 -7.26 66.29
CA THR A 50 -5.93 -6.06 66.36
C THR A 50 -7.11 -6.24 67.31
N ASP A 51 -7.48 -5.18 68.03
CA ASP A 51 -8.62 -5.18 68.96
C ASP A 51 -9.99 -5.14 68.24
N ASP A 52 -10.02 -4.71 66.98
CA ASP A 52 -11.23 -4.71 66.13
C ASP A 52 -10.94 -5.36 64.76
N PRO A 53 -11.10 -6.70 64.65
CA PRO A 53 -10.93 -7.45 63.41
C PRO A 53 -11.80 -6.95 62.25
N LEU A 54 -12.99 -6.38 62.52
CA LEU A 54 -13.91 -5.93 61.48
C LEU A 54 -13.47 -4.59 60.91
N ALA A 55 -13.07 -3.63 61.75
CA ALA A 55 -12.49 -2.37 61.31
C ALA A 55 -11.19 -2.61 60.53
N TYR A 56 -10.32 -3.49 61.04
CA TYR A 56 -9.10 -3.90 60.34
C TYR A 56 -9.40 -4.52 58.96
N ALA A 57 -10.41 -5.40 58.88
CA ALA A 57 -10.80 -5.99 57.60
C ALA A 57 -11.35 -4.95 56.60
N LYS A 58 -12.10 -3.94 57.07
CA LYS A 58 -12.55 -2.82 56.22
C LYS A 58 -11.39 -1.95 55.75
N GLN A 59 -10.41 -1.68 56.61
CA GLN A 59 -9.19 -0.96 56.24
C GLN A 59 -8.42 -1.71 55.15
N LYS A 60 -8.25 -3.03 55.30
CA LYS A 60 -7.62 -3.87 54.26
C LYS A 60 -8.35 -3.79 52.92
N VAL A 61 -9.68 -3.79 52.91
CA VAL A 61 -10.46 -3.57 51.67
C VAL A 61 -10.22 -2.18 51.06
N ALA A 62 -10.07 -1.14 51.88
CA ALA A 62 -9.75 0.21 51.39
C ALA A 62 -8.33 0.27 50.77
N GLU A 63 -7.34 -0.33 51.43
CA GLU A 63 -5.97 -0.47 50.92
C GLU A 63 -5.96 -1.18 49.56
N TYR A 64 -6.68 -2.30 49.42
CA TYR A 64 -6.79 -3.03 48.15
C TYR A 64 -7.48 -2.21 47.05
N ASN A 65 -8.49 -1.41 47.39
CA ASN A 65 -9.14 -0.51 46.43
C ASN A 65 -8.20 0.63 45.98
N GLU A 66 -7.35 1.17 46.86
CA GLU A 66 -6.31 2.13 46.48
C GLU A 66 -5.22 1.50 45.61
N GLN A 67 -4.76 0.31 45.98
CA GLN A 67 -3.81 -0.48 45.17
C GLN A 67 -4.36 -0.74 43.76
N MET A 68 -5.66 -1.07 43.64
CA MET A 68 -6.33 -1.21 42.35
C MET A 68 -6.36 0.09 41.52
N LYS A 69 -6.49 1.25 42.16
CA LYS A 69 -6.34 2.55 41.48
C LYS A 69 -4.90 2.78 41.02
N ASN A 70 -3.93 2.31 41.80
CA ASN A 70 -2.50 2.39 41.51
C ASN A 70 -1.97 1.26 40.61
N SER A 71 -2.86 0.50 39.94
CA SER A 71 -2.55 -0.55 38.95
C SER A 71 -1.71 -1.74 39.45
N LYS A 72 -1.57 -1.94 40.77
CA LYS A 72 -0.93 -3.12 41.37
C LYS A 72 -1.93 -3.81 42.29
N VAL A 73 -2.13 -5.12 42.15
CA VAL A 73 -3.06 -5.89 42.98
C VAL A 73 -2.44 -7.26 43.25
N SER A 74 -2.42 -7.69 44.51
CA SER A 74 -2.14 -9.08 44.87
C SER A 74 -3.44 -9.88 44.82
N MET A 75 -3.42 -11.07 44.20
CA MET A 75 -4.58 -11.96 44.12
C MET A 75 -4.16 -13.38 44.47
N GLU A 76 -4.99 -14.07 45.26
CA GLU A 76 -4.84 -15.50 45.52
C GLU A 76 -5.60 -16.29 44.43
N VAL A 77 -4.91 -17.20 43.74
CA VAL A 77 -5.48 -17.99 42.65
C VAL A 77 -5.57 -19.45 43.06
N THR A 78 -6.80 -19.97 43.11
CA THR A 78 -7.05 -21.42 43.13
C THR A 78 -7.18 -21.91 41.69
N ILE A 79 -6.38 -22.92 41.32
CA ILE A 79 -6.40 -23.59 40.03
C ILE A 79 -6.97 -24.99 40.24
N ASP A 80 -8.04 -25.30 39.54
CA ASP A 80 -8.61 -26.66 39.47
C ASP A 80 -8.12 -27.31 38.18
N PHE A 81 -7.24 -28.32 38.29
CA PHE A 81 -6.69 -29.02 37.14
C PHE A 81 -7.68 -30.02 36.51
N ASP A 82 -8.81 -30.30 37.19
CA ASP A 82 -9.87 -31.17 36.69
C ASP A 82 -10.98 -30.38 35.96
N GLU A 83 -10.94 -29.04 36.02
CA GLU A 83 -11.91 -28.18 35.34
C GLU A 83 -11.86 -28.39 33.82
N LYS A 84 -12.97 -28.90 33.26
CA LYS A 84 -13.10 -29.11 31.81
C LYS A 84 -13.42 -27.81 31.09
N ILE A 85 -12.91 -27.69 29.86
CA ILE A 85 -13.26 -26.58 28.96
C ILE A 85 -14.77 -26.50 28.74
N LYS A 86 -15.28 -25.29 28.52
CA LYS A 86 -16.71 -25.04 28.29
C LYS A 86 -17.16 -25.75 27.00
N ALA A 87 -18.16 -26.61 27.12
CA ALA A 87 -18.78 -27.25 25.97
C ALA A 87 -19.52 -26.22 25.09
N SER A 88 -19.36 -26.37 23.77
CA SER A 88 -20.16 -25.69 22.75
C SER A 88 -20.84 -26.74 21.87
N ASN A 89 -21.96 -26.38 21.26
CA ASN A 89 -22.62 -27.19 20.23
C ASN A 89 -22.05 -26.90 18.82
N ASP A 90 -21.02 -26.07 18.72
CA ASP A 90 -20.35 -25.76 17.45
C ASP A 90 -19.62 -26.98 16.90
N LEU A 91 -19.57 -27.11 15.56
CA LEU A 91 -18.89 -28.21 14.87
C LEU A 91 -17.37 -28.22 15.09
N ILE A 92 -16.78 -27.07 15.42
CA ILE A 92 -15.34 -26.90 15.62
C ILE A 92 -15.09 -26.03 16.87
N SER A 93 -13.93 -26.24 17.50
CA SER A 93 -13.47 -25.37 18.59
C SER A 93 -13.12 -23.98 18.06
N SER A 94 -13.34 -22.94 18.87
CA SER A 94 -13.02 -21.55 18.53
C SER A 94 -11.91 -20.99 19.42
N ASP A 95 -11.17 -20.01 18.88
CA ASP A 95 -10.15 -19.28 19.63
C ASP A 95 -10.80 -18.27 20.60
N THR A 96 -10.35 -18.30 21.86
CA THR A 96 -10.79 -17.40 22.94
C THR A 96 -9.92 -16.16 23.07
N SER A 97 -8.78 -16.10 22.36
CA SER A 97 -7.93 -14.92 22.29
C SER A 97 -8.60 -13.81 21.47
N ARG A 98 -8.19 -12.56 21.74
CA ARG A 98 -8.71 -11.37 21.06
C ARG A 98 -7.57 -10.48 20.59
N ASN A 99 -7.53 -10.19 19.29
CA ASN A 99 -6.55 -9.29 18.72
C ASN A 99 -6.80 -7.86 19.17
N ILE A 100 -5.73 -7.17 19.58
CA ILE A 100 -5.70 -5.73 19.91
C ILE A 100 -4.68 -4.97 19.03
N GLY A 101 -3.88 -5.66 18.22
CA GLY A 101 -2.92 -5.02 17.32
C GLY A 101 -3.58 -4.08 16.32
N TYR A 102 -4.78 -4.43 15.82
CA TYR A 102 -5.55 -3.57 14.92
C TYR A 102 -5.88 -2.17 15.49
N PHE A 103 -5.72 -1.93 16.80
CA PHE A 103 -5.91 -0.60 17.38
C PHE A 103 -4.97 0.44 16.76
N PHE A 104 -3.75 0.05 16.35
CA PHE A 104 -2.85 0.95 15.64
C PHE A 104 -3.40 1.33 14.25
N LEU A 105 -3.89 0.34 13.49
CA LEU A 105 -4.53 0.57 12.19
C LEU A 105 -5.76 1.47 12.34
N GLN A 106 -6.55 1.20 13.38
CA GLN A 106 -7.76 1.95 13.67
C GLN A 106 -7.46 3.40 14.08
N SER A 107 -6.35 3.66 14.78
CA SER A 107 -5.92 5.02 15.10
C SER A 107 -5.68 5.84 13.82
N VAL A 108 -4.98 5.26 12.84
CA VAL A 108 -4.79 5.89 11.52
C VAL A 108 -6.13 6.06 10.80
N TYR A 109 -6.97 5.02 10.77
CA TYR A 109 -8.30 5.06 10.16
C TYR A 109 -9.17 6.19 10.74
N HIS A 110 -9.17 6.36 12.06
CA HIS A 110 -9.90 7.42 12.74
C HIS A 110 -9.36 8.81 12.35
N ASN A 111 -8.04 8.97 12.29
CA ASN A 111 -7.42 10.23 11.86
C ASN A 111 -7.69 10.60 10.39
N LEU A 112 -8.05 9.62 9.55
CA LEU A 112 -8.54 9.84 8.18
C LEU A 112 -9.99 10.35 8.13
N ALA A 113 -10.65 10.50 9.28
CA ALA A 113 -12.02 10.98 9.44
C ALA A 113 -13.08 10.24 8.59
N ILE A 114 -12.83 8.95 8.29
CA ILE A 114 -13.70 8.14 7.44
C ILE A 114 -15.09 7.98 8.08
N GLY A 115 -15.17 7.86 9.41
CA GLY A 115 -16.44 7.78 10.13
C GLY A 115 -17.30 9.05 9.97
N SER A 116 -16.66 10.23 10.00
CA SER A 116 -17.36 11.50 9.76
C SER A 116 -17.85 11.61 8.32
N PHE A 117 -17.05 11.14 7.35
CA PHE A 117 -17.45 11.08 5.96
C PHE A 117 -18.66 10.17 5.75
N LEU A 118 -18.60 8.92 6.23
CA LEU A 118 -19.67 7.93 6.07
C LEU A 118 -20.96 8.38 6.75
N LYS A 119 -20.86 8.97 7.96
CA LYS A 119 -22.02 9.57 8.64
C LYS A 119 -22.67 10.69 7.84
N LYS A 120 -21.86 11.51 7.15
CA LYS A 120 -22.37 12.61 6.30
C LYS A 120 -23.10 12.07 5.07
N VAL A 121 -22.51 11.12 4.35
CA VAL A 121 -23.12 10.58 3.12
C VAL A 121 -24.31 9.66 3.39
N SER A 122 -24.40 9.08 4.60
CA SER A 122 -25.55 8.27 5.01
C SER A 122 -26.65 9.05 5.72
N ALA A 123 -26.52 10.36 5.92
CA ALA A 123 -27.43 11.16 6.76
C ALA A 123 -28.88 11.13 6.28
N ASP A 124 -29.09 11.21 4.96
CA ASP A 124 -30.43 11.24 4.34
C ASP A 124 -30.89 9.84 3.88
N SER A 125 -30.11 8.80 4.20
CA SER A 125 -30.40 7.43 3.79
C SER A 125 -31.28 6.70 4.81
N ARG A 126 -31.99 5.65 4.36
CA ARG A 126 -32.76 4.74 5.24
C ARG A 126 -31.89 3.64 5.87
N ILE A 127 -30.59 3.86 5.99
CA ILE A 127 -29.65 2.86 6.52
C ILE A 127 -29.86 2.70 8.02
N THR A 128 -30.11 1.46 8.47
CA THR A 128 -30.39 1.10 9.87
C THR A 128 -29.19 0.48 10.59
N PHE A 129 -28.04 0.37 9.93
CA PHE A 129 -26.79 -0.18 10.48
C PHE A 129 -25.68 0.88 10.42
N ASP A 130 -24.50 0.62 10.98
CA ASP A 130 -23.35 1.54 10.92
C ASP A 130 -22.39 1.19 9.76
N PRO A 131 -22.37 1.94 8.64
CA PRO A 131 -21.45 1.68 7.53
C PRO A 131 -19.97 1.90 7.91
N ASN A 132 -19.69 2.76 8.89
CA ASN A 132 -18.34 2.99 9.36
C ASN A 132 -17.79 1.77 10.09
N LEU A 133 -18.62 1.11 10.91
CA LEU A 133 -18.26 -0.15 11.55
C LEU A 133 -17.88 -1.19 10.49
N VAL A 134 -18.70 -1.33 9.44
CA VAL A 134 -18.44 -2.25 8.33
C VAL A 134 -17.13 -1.91 7.62
N ASN A 135 -16.99 -0.68 7.12
CA ASN A 135 -15.82 -0.27 6.34
C ASN A 135 -14.52 -0.43 7.15
N ARG A 136 -14.52 -0.02 8.43
CA ARG A 136 -13.38 -0.14 9.33
C ARG A 136 -12.87 -1.58 9.44
N PHE A 137 -13.75 -2.53 9.74
CA PHE A 137 -13.34 -3.93 9.89
C PHE A 137 -12.98 -4.58 8.56
N LEU A 138 -13.61 -4.19 7.45
CA LEU A 138 -13.18 -4.64 6.12
C LEU A 138 -11.78 -4.12 5.76
N THR A 139 -11.45 -2.88 6.12
CA THR A 139 -10.10 -2.32 5.93
C THR A 139 -9.06 -2.99 6.83
N CYS A 140 -9.36 -3.17 8.12
CA CYS A 140 -8.45 -3.87 9.04
C CYS A 140 -8.22 -5.33 8.62
N ALA A 141 -9.29 -6.05 8.26
CA ALA A 141 -9.17 -7.42 7.76
C ALA A 141 -8.36 -7.47 6.46
N ARG A 142 -8.51 -6.48 5.57
CA ARG A 142 -7.70 -6.39 4.33
C ARG A 142 -6.19 -6.25 4.60
N ILE A 143 -5.77 -5.79 5.78
CA ILE A 143 -4.36 -5.71 6.17
C ILE A 143 -3.92 -6.97 6.93
N LEU A 144 -4.74 -7.47 7.86
CA LEU A 144 -4.33 -8.55 8.78
C LEU A 144 -4.61 -9.96 8.24
N GLU A 145 -5.75 -10.13 7.56
CA GLU A 145 -6.29 -11.42 7.10
C GLU A 145 -7.04 -11.20 5.77
N PRO A 146 -6.32 -10.93 4.66
CA PRO A 146 -6.91 -10.48 3.40
C PRO A 146 -7.64 -11.61 2.64
N GLU A 147 -8.83 -11.94 3.11
CA GLU A 147 -9.69 -12.97 2.52
C GLU A 147 -10.97 -12.37 1.89
N SER A 148 -11.91 -13.23 1.50
CA SER A 148 -13.23 -12.82 1.02
C SER A 148 -14.01 -12.06 2.10
N LYS A 149 -14.94 -11.18 1.69
CA LYS A 149 -15.78 -10.43 2.64
C LYS A 149 -16.64 -11.36 3.52
N PHE A 150 -17.03 -12.51 2.98
CA PHE A 150 -17.75 -13.55 3.71
C PHE A 150 -16.86 -14.26 4.74
N ALA A 151 -15.59 -14.53 4.41
CA ALA A 151 -14.64 -15.07 5.37
C ALA A 151 -14.33 -14.07 6.49
N THR A 152 -14.22 -12.78 6.18
CA THR A 152 -14.07 -11.72 7.18
C THR A 152 -15.17 -11.77 8.26
N LEU A 153 -16.44 -12.03 7.88
CA LEU A 153 -17.53 -12.17 8.85
C LEU A 153 -17.30 -13.30 9.86
N ARG A 154 -16.75 -14.43 9.41
CA ARG A 154 -16.47 -15.59 10.27
C ARG A 154 -15.36 -15.30 11.30
N HIS A 155 -14.52 -14.30 11.02
CA HIS A 155 -13.37 -13.95 11.85
C HIS A 155 -13.58 -12.69 12.69
N LEU A 156 -14.74 -12.02 12.63
CA LEU A 156 -15.04 -10.84 13.44
C LEU A 156 -14.91 -11.09 14.95
N GLY A 157 -15.19 -12.31 15.40
CA GLY A 157 -15.02 -12.72 16.80
C GLY A 157 -13.57 -12.70 17.30
N ARG A 158 -12.57 -12.67 16.41
CA ARG A 158 -11.14 -12.54 16.77
C ARG A 158 -10.77 -11.13 17.21
N TYR A 159 -11.51 -10.11 16.78
CA TYR A 159 -11.24 -8.73 17.18
C TYR A 159 -11.73 -8.47 18.60
N TYR A 160 -11.02 -7.64 19.37
CA TYR A 160 -11.42 -7.27 20.73
C TYR A 160 -12.86 -6.73 20.84
N GLU A 161 -13.30 -5.89 19.89
CA GLU A 161 -14.65 -5.32 19.90
C GLU A 161 -15.75 -6.33 19.56
N GLN A 162 -15.41 -7.46 18.92
CA GLN A 162 -16.36 -8.49 18.48
C GLN A 162 -17.60 -7.89 17.76
N PRO A 163 -17.40 -7.15 16.65
CA PRO A 163 -18.48 -6.43 15.99
C PRO A 163 -19.52 -7.39 15.41
N GLU A 164 -20.80 -7.04 15.54
CA GLU A 164 -21.90 -7.77 14.94
C GLU A 164 -22.27 -7.12 13.59
N ILE A 165 -21.90 -7.79 12.50
CA ILE A 165 -22.13 -7.30 11.13
C ILE A 165 -22.87 -8.38 10.33
N GLY A 166 -24.01 -8.02 9.74
CA GLY A 166 -24.72 -8.88 8.80
C GLY A 166 -24.12 -8.82 7.39
N TYR A 167 -24.21 -9.92 6.64
CA TYR A 167 -23.67 -9.99 5.28
C TYR A 167 -24.30 -8.96 4.32
N GLN A 168 -25.58 -8.69 4.47
CA GLN A 168 -26.28 -7.64 3.73
C GLN A 168 -25.76 -6.22 4.04
N HIS A 169 -25.24 -5.98 5.25
CA HIS A 169 -24.65 -4.68 5.61
C HIS A 169 -23.34 -4.44 4.86
N ILE A 170 -22.60 -5.51 4.53
CA ILE A 170 -21.41 -5.43 3.69
C ILE A 170 -21.76 -4.87 2.31
N HIS A 171 -22.68 -5.53 1.59
CA HIS A 171 -23.05 -5.11 0.23
C HIS A 171 -23.56 -3.67 0.20
N ARG A 172 -24.47 -3.30 1.09
CA ARG A 172 -24.97 -1.92 1.20
C ARG A 172 -23.87 -0.88 1.51
N THR A 173 -22.83 -1.27 2.25
CA THR A 173 -21.66 -0.41 2.47
C THR A 173 -20.81 -0.29 1.22
N LEU A 174 -20.67 -1.36 0.44
CA LEU A 174 -19.95 -1.34 -0.83
C LEU A 174 -20.66 -0.43 -1.84
N ASP A 175 -21.99 -0.51 -1.94
CA ASP A 175 -22.80 0.40 -2.76
C ASP A 175 -22.55 1.86 -2.36
N LEU A 176 -22.68 2.16 -1.06
CA LEU A 176 -22.45 3.51 -0.52
C LEU A 176 -21.04 4.05 -0.83
N LEU A 177 -20.01 3.19 -0.77
CA LEU A 177 -18.63 3.57 -1.13
C LEU A 177 -18.53 3.88 -2.63
N ALA A 178 -19.05 3.00 -3.49
CA ALA A 178 -18.98 3.16 -4.94
C ALA A 178 -19.70 4.44 -5.42
N GLU A 179 -20.90 4.71 -4.89
CA GLU A 179 -21.66 5.93 -5.18
C GLU A 179 -20.91 7.21 -4.79
N ASN A 180 -20.07 7.14 -3.75
CA ASN A 180 -19.34 8.28 -3.19
C ASN A 180 -17.83 8.25 -3.52
N TYR A 181 -17.43 7.55 -4.59
CA TYR A 181 -16.04 7.29 -4.98
C TYR A 181 -15.12 8.51 -4.89
N THR A 182 -15.45 9.57 -5.64
CA THR A 182 -14.61 10.77 -5.74
C THR A 182 -14.52 11.50 -4.41
N GLY A 183 -15.65 11.68 -3.73
CA GLY A 183 -15.71 12.36 -2.42
C GLY A 183 -14.92 11.60 -1.35
N TYR A 184 -14.96 10.27 -1.38
CA TYR A 184 -14.22 9.42 -0.45
C TYR A 184 -12.71 9.56 -0.64
N LEU A 185 -12.20 9.48 -1.87
CA LEU A 185 -10.77 9.66 -2.16
C LEU A 185 -10.27 11.07 -1.80
N GLN A 186 -11.08 12.10 -2.08
CA GLN A 186 -10.77 13.48 -1.67
C GLN A 186 -10.68 13.63 -0.14
N ASN A 187 -11.60 13.01 0.60
CA ASN A 187 -11.58 13.00 2.06
C ASN A 187 -10.29 12.30 2.57
N LEU A 188 -9.97 11.12 2.04
CA LEU A 188 -8.76 10.40 2.43
C LEU A 188 -7.49 11.23 2.24
N PHE A 189 -7.32 11.85 1.06
CA PHE A 189 -6.18 12.72 0.81
C PHE A 189 -6.14 13.91 1.78
N GLN A 190 -7.25 14.64 1.93
CA GLN A 190 -7.32 15.81 2.80
C GLN A 190 -6.90 15.52 4.23
N TYR A 191 -7.40 14.42 4.80
CA TYR A 191 -7.11 14.05 6.19
C TYR A 191 -5.75 13.36 6.35
N SER A 192 -5.25 12.67 5.32
CA SER A 192 -3.87 12.14 5.34
C SER A 192 -2.81 13.23 5.50
N CYS A 193 -3.07 14.45 5.00
CA CYS A 193 -2.23 15.62 5.21
C CYS A 193 -2.07 16.04 6.68
N ARG A 194 -2.97 15.60 7.56
CA ARG A 194 -2.93 15.88 9.01
C ARG A 194 -2.14 14.83 9.78
N ILE A 195 -1.94 13.65 9.19
CA ILE A 195 -1.24 12.51 9.81
C ILE A 195 0.25 12.63 9.53
N VAL A 196 0.62 12.87 8.27
CA VAL A 196 1.99 13.13 7.83
C VAL A 196 2.04 14.30 6.87
N ARG A 197 3.17 15.01 6.84
CA ARG A 197 3.41 16.04 5.83
C ARG A 197 3.51 15.39 4.46
N ARG A 198 2.60 15.73 3.54
CA ARG A 198 2.59 15.24 2.15
C ARG A 198 3.63 15.97 1.31
N ASN A 199 4.42 15.24 0.52
CA ASN A 199 5.31 15.84 -0.47
C ASN A 199 4.72 15.72 -1.88
N THR A 200 3.78 16.60 -2.19
CA THR A 200 3.06 16.63 -3.48
C THR A 200 3.81 17.37 -4.59
N SER A 201 5.10 17.69 -4.41
CA SER A 201 5.90 18.38 -5.43
C SER A 201 6.11 17.52 -6.68
N ILE A 202 6.17 16.20 -6.50
CA ILE A 202 6.29 15.20 -7.56
C ILE A 202 5.15 14.20 -7.38
N CYS A 203 4.45 13.89 -8.47
CA CYS A 203 3.40 12.91 -8.52
C CYS A 203 3.77 11.80 -9.50
N TYR A 204 3.96 10.60 -8.98
CA TYR A 204 4.20 9.41 -9.78
C TYR A 204 2.89 8.79 -10.23
N PHE A 205 2.81 8.42 -11.51
CA PHE A 205 1.66 7.72 -12.09
C PHE A 205 2.09 6.42 -12.75
N ASP A 206 1.34 5.36 -12.46
CA ASP A 206 1.48 4.07 -13.11
C ASP A 206 0.14 3.33 -13.08
N CYS A 207 -0.01 2.38 -14.00
CA CYS A 207 -1.16 1.51 -14.11
C CYS A 207 -0.80 0.07 -13.83
N THR A 208 -1.75 -0.71 -13.34
CA THR A 208 -1.62 -2.16 -13.23
C THR A 208 -2.95 -2.82 -13.56
N ASN A 209 -2.93 -4.09 -13.97
CA ASN A 209 -4.17 -4.85 -14.14
C ASN A 209 -4.32 -5.95 -13.09
N PHE A 210 -5.58 -6.24 -12.79
CA PHE A 210 -6.04 -7.33 -11.92
C PHE A 210 -6.89 -8.26 -12.77
N TYR A 211 -6.50 -9.54 -12.82
CA TYR A 211 -7.30 -10.56 -13.49
C TYR A 211 -8.35 -11.12 -12.54
N PHE A 212 -9.46 -11.59 -13.12
CA PHE A 212 -10.61 -12.12 -12.42
C PHE A 212 -10.81 -13.60 -12.74
N GLU A 213 -11.20 -14.36 -11.73
CA GLU A 213 -11.54 -15.78 -11.84
C GLU A 213 -12.93 -15.98 -12.47
N VAL A 214 -13.10 -15.50 -13.70
CA VAL A 214 -14.33 -15.62 -14.52
C VAL A 214 -14.01 -16.16 -15.91
N GLU A 215 -14.93 -16.93 -16.48
CA GLU A 215 -14.71 -17.62 -17.76
C GLU A 215 -14.83 -16.70 -18.96
N SER A 216 -15.74 -15.72 -18.92
CA SER A 216 -16.04 -14.79 -20.01
C SER A 216 -15.94 -13.33 -19.56
N PRO A 217 -15.65 -12.39 -20.48
CA PRO A 217 -15.68 -10.96 -20.19
C PRO A 217 -17.12 -10.49 -19.99
N ASP A 218 -17.31 -9.36 -19.31
CA ASP A 218 -18.62 -8.72 -19.18
C ASP A 218 -19.11 -8.26 -20.55
N ASP A 219 -20.40 -8.39 -20.83
CA ASP A 219 -21.01 -7.93 -22.09
C ASP A 219 -21.04 -6.40 -22.17
N ASP A 220 -21.01 -5.87 -23.39
CA ASP A 220 -21.35 -4.46 -23.64
C ASP A 220 -22.86 -4.34 -23.79
N TYR A 221 -23.44 -3.29 -23.22
CA TYR A 221 -24.87 -3.01 -23.31
C TYR A 221 -25.10 -1.79 -24.20
N VAL A 222 -26.05 -1.89 -25.12
CA VAL A 222 -26.56 -0.77 -25.90
C VAL A 222 -28.04 -0.66 -25.61
N ASP A 223 -28.45 0.48 -25.06
CA ASP A 223 -29.87 0.75 -24.85
C ASP A 223 -30.54 0.92 -26.23
N GLU A 224 -31.49 0.02 -26.54
CA GLU A 224 -32.11 -0.05 -27.87
C GLU A 224 -32.93 1.20 -28.23
N VAL A 225 -33.35 1.99 -27.23
CA VAL A 225 -34.24 3.14 -27.39
C VAL A 225 -33.43 4.44 -27.49
N THR A 226 -32.45 4.62 -26.61
CA THR A 226 -31.63 5.84 -26.49
C THR A 226 -30.34 5.76 -27.28
N GLY A 227 -29.88 4.55 -27.62
CA GLY A 227 -28.58 4.30 -28.24
C GLY A 227 -27.39 4.46 -27.27
N GLU A 228 -27.64 4.56 -25.97
CA GLU A 228 -26.58 4.69 -24.97
C GLU A 228 -25.72 3.43 -24.91
N PHE A 229 -24.40 3.58 -25.09
CA PHE A 229 -23.42 2.48 -25.03
C PHE A 229 -22.76 2.43 -23.64
N ILE A 230 -22.97 1.33 -22.93
CA ILE A 230 -22.34 1.03 -21.64
C ILE A 230 -21.36 -0.12 -21.84
N LYS A 231 -20.07 0.19 -21.75
CA LYS A 231 -19.01 -0.82 -21.84
C LYS A 231 -18.98 -1.71 -20.60
N GLY A 232 -18.89 -3.02 -20.81
CA GLY A 232 -18.66 -4.00 -19.75
C GLY A 232 -17.33 -3.75 -19.03
N PHE A 233 -17.26 -4.11 -17.74
CA PHE A 233 -16.15 -3.71 -16.88
C PHE A 233 -14.98 -4.69 -16.94
N ARG A 234 -15.20 -5.99 -16.70
CA ARG A 234 -14.16 -7.01 -16.80
C ARG A 234 -13.98 -7.40 -18.27
N LYS A 235 -12.87 -7.00 -18.89
CA LYS A 235 -12.61 -7.22 -20.34
C LYS A 235 -11.24 -7.82 -20.57
N TYR A 236 -11.08 -8.61 -21.64
CA TYR A 236 -9.76 -9.08 -22.04
C TYR A 236 -8.88 -7.91 -22.52
N GLY A 237 -7.60 -7.98 -22.16
CA GLY A 237 -6.59 -7.04 -22.63
C GLY A 237 -5.18 -7.55 -22.34
N PRO A 238 -4.15 -6.74 -22.61
CA PRO A 238 -2.76 -7.12 -22.36
C PRO A 238 -2.48 -7.35 -20.86
N SER A 239 -2.56 -8.61 -20.42
CA SER A 239 -2.30 -8.98 -19.02
C SER A 239 -0.83 -8.80 -18.66
N LYS A 240 -0.53 -8.01 -17.61
CA LYS A 240 0.85 -7.86 -17.08
C LYS A 240 1.34 -9.15 -16.40
N GLN A 241 0.44 -10.09 -16.11
CA GLN A 241 0.72 -11.41 -15.54
C GLN A 241 0.53 -12.55 -16.56
N HIS A 242 0.32 -12.22 -17.84
CA HIS A 242 0.10 -13.19 -18.93
C HIS A 242 -1.05 -14.18 -18.68
N GLN A 243 -2.06 -13.77 -17.92
CA GLN A 243 -3.25 -14.58 -17.64
C GLN A 243 -4.30 -14.42 -18.75
N PRO A 244 -4.88 -15.52 -19.29
CA PRO A 244 -5.92 -15.48 -20.32
C PRO A 244 -7.32 -15.24 -19.71
N ALA A 245 -7.41 -14.30 -18.76
CA ALA A 245 -8.63 -14.03 -18.01
C ALA A 245 -9.04 -12.56 -18.17
N PRO A 246 -10.34 -12.23 -18.04
CA PRO A 246 -10.80 -10.84 -18.05
C PRO A 246 -10.12 -10.01 -16.95
N LEU A 247 -9.85 -8.75 -17.27
CA LEU A 247 -9.07 -7.84 -16.45
C LEU A 247 -9.87 -6.59 -16.09
N VAL A 248 -9.51 -5.97 -14.98
CA VAL A 248 -9.78 -4.56 -14.67
C VAL A 248 -8.44 -3.86 -14.51
N GLU A 249 -8.33 -2.68 -15.10
CA GLU A 249 -7.16 -1.82 -14.97
C GLU A 249 -7.33 -0.85 -13.80
N MET A 250 -6.25 -0.60 -13.08
CA MET A 250 -6.16 0.34 -11.97
C MET A 250 -5.00 1.31 -12.20
N GLY A 251 -5.31 2.59 -12.31
CA GLY A 251 -4.32 3.68 -12.27
C GLY A 251 -4.15 4.22 -10.85
N LEU A 252 -2.91 4.53 -10.46
CA LEU A 252 -2.58 5.03 -9.14
C LEU A 252 -1.71 6.29 -9.26
N PHE A 253 -2.03 7.33 -8.50
CA PHE A 253 -1.09 8.42 -8.23
C PHE A 253 -0.50 8.30 -6.84
N MET A 254 0.77 8.64 -6.71
CA MET A 254 1.54 8.57 -5.47
C MET A 254 2.45 9.80 -5.35
N ASP A 255 2.66 10.28 -4.12
CA ASP A 255 3.53 11.43 -3.86
C ASP A 255 5.02 11.04 -3.79
N ALA A 256 5.90 12.03 -3.59
CA ALA A 256 7.35 11.82 -3.58
C ALA A 256 7.83 10.88 -2.43
N ASP A 257 7.07 10.83 -1.34
CA ASP A 257 7.39 10.00 -0.19
C ASP A 257 6.98 8.54 -0.40
N GLY A 258 6.15 8.23 -1.39
CA GLY A 258 5.71 6.88 -1.70
C GLY A 258 4.29 6.57 -1.23
N ILE A 259 3.49 7.60 -0.95
CA ILE A 259 2.17 7.42 -0.35
C ILE A 259 1.08 7.75 -1.38
N PRO A 260 0.06 6.89 -1.55
CA PRO A 260 -1.03 7.10 -2.50
C PRO A 260 -1.76 8.44 -2.35
N LEU A 261 -2.13 9.04 -3.48
CA LEU A 261 -2.84 10.32 -3.57
C LEU A 261 -4.27 10.14 -4.07
N SER A 262 -4.46 9.33 -5.11
CA SER A 262 -5.75 9.00 -5.70
C SER A 262 -5.62 7.76 -6.59
N MET A 263 -6.73 7.17 -6.99
CA MET A 263 -6.79 6.03 -7.92
C MET A 263 -7.92 6.18 -8.93
N CYS A 264 -7.89 5.38 -9.99
CA CYS A 264 -8.98 5.20 -10.94
C CYS A 264 -9.06 3.73 -11.37
N LEU A 265 -10.22 3.32 -11.87
CA LEU A 265 -10.43 1.99 -12.45
C LEU A 265 -11.03 2.12 -13.85
N ALA A 266 -10.65 1.20 -14.73
CA ALA A 266 -11.18 1.13 -16.08
C ALA A 266 -11.27 -0.31 -16.57
N PRO A 267 -12.08 -0.58 -17.61
CA PRO A 267 -12.11 -1.88 -18.24
C PRO A 267 -10.74 -2.36 -18.69
N GLY A 268 -10.45 -3.65 -18.55
CA GLY A 268 -9.13 -4.21 -18.87
C GLY A 268 -8.69 -4.12 -20.33
N SER A 269 -9.60 -3.76 -21.24
CA SER A 269 -9.31 -3.51 -22.66
C SER A 269 -8.99 -2.04 -22.97
N ASP A 270 -9.11 -1.14 -22.00
CA ASP A 270 -8.81 0.28 -22.19
C ASP A 270 -7.31 0.52 -22.31
N ASN A 271 -6.95 1.67 -22.88
CA ASN A 271 -5.56 2.08 -23.00
C ASN A 271 -5.14 2.82 -21.73
N GLU A 272 -4.11 2.32 -21.05
CA GLU A 272 -3.58 2.88 -19.80
C GLU A 272 -3.32 4.41 -19.86
N GLN A 273 -2.96 4.93 -21.03
CA GLN A 273 -2.67 6.36 -21.24
C GLN A 273 -3.89 7.28 -21.06
N THR A 274 -5.11 6.77 -21.27
CA THR A 274 -6.32 7.60 -21.18
C THR A 274 -6.71 7.87 -19.73
N LEU A 275 -6.16 7.12 -18.77
CA LEU A 275 -6.46 7.21 -17.35
C LEU A 275 -5.72 8.35 -16.64
N ALA A 276 -4.54 8.73 -17.14
CA ALA A 276 -3.67 9.72 -16.49
C ALA A 276 -4.36 11.10 -16.40
N ILE A 277 -4.80 11.66 -17.53
CA ILE A 277 -5.31 13.05 -17.60
C ILE A 277 -6.59 13.27 -16.75
N PRO A 278 -7.62 12.39 -16.81
CA PRO A 278 -8.80 12.54 -15.95
C PRO A 278 -8.45 12.57 -14.46
N LEU A 279 -7.60 11.64 -14.01
CA LEU A 279 -7.21 11.56 -12.61
C LEU A 279 -6.32 12.75 -12.20
N GLU A 280 -5.48 13.23 -13.11
CA GLU A 280 -4.64 14.42 -12.91
C GLU A 280 -5.47 15.72 -12.75
N LYS A 281 -6.58 15.84 -13.48
CA LYS A 281 -7.53 16.95 -13.30
C LYS A 281 -8.15 16.93 -11.90
N GLU A 282 -8.51 15.75 -11.39
CA GLU A 282 -9.00 15.61 -10.02
C GLU A 282 -7.92 15.98 -8.98
N LEU A 283 -6.67 15.55 -9.18
CA LEU A 283 -5.56 15.95 -8.32
C LEU A 283 -5.33 17.47 -8.31
N THR A 284 -5.42 18.12 -9.48
CA THR A 284 -5.27 19.58 -9.58
C THR A 284 -6.31 20.32 -8.73
N LYS A 285 -7.57 19.81 -8.71
CA LYS A 285 -8.62 20.33 -7.82
C LYS A 285 -8.28 20.09 -6.35
N MET A 286 -7.83 18.87 -6.00
CA MET A 286 -7.45 18.49 -4.64
C MET A 286 -6.29 19.34 -4.10
N PHE A 287 -5.36 19.72 -4.97
CA PHE A 287 -4.17 20.52 -4.61
C PHE A 287 -4.45 22.02 -4.58
N LYS A 288 -5.67 22.45 -4.88
CA LYS A 288 -6.09 23.87 -4.87
C LYS A 288 -5.17 24.76 -5.70
N GLY A 289 -4.76 24.29 -6.87
CA GLY A 289 -3.93 25.04 -7.82
C GLY A 289 -2.42 25.01 -7.56
N LYS A 290 -1.92 24.24 -6.58
CA LYS A 290 -0.47 23.98 -6.48
C LYS A 290 0.00 23.16 -7.68
N THR A 291 1.10 23.60 -8.30
CA THR A 291 1.76 22.86 -9.38
C THR A 291 2.56 21.69 -8.84
N PHE A 292 2.79 20.69 -9.68
CA PHE A 292 3.58 19.51 -9.38
C PHE A 292 4.24 18.98 -10.66
N ILE A 293 5.21 18.10 -10.50
CA ILE A 293 5.90 17.40 -11.59
C ILE A 293 5.24 16.04 -11.80
N TYR A 294 4.70 15.80 -13.00
CA TYR A 294 4.20 14.49 -13.40
C TYR A 294 5.36 13.56 -13.74
N CYS A 295 5.45 12.41 -13.07
CA CYS A 295 6.50 11.43 -13.33
C CYS A 295 5.93 10.04 -13.68
N ALA A 296 6.33 9.47 -14.81
CA ALA A 296 5.79 8.19 -15.27
C ALA A 296 6.77 7.42 -16.18
N ASP A 297 6.47 6.15 -16.44
CA ASP A 297 7.23 5.35 -17.38
C ASP A 297 6.88 5.67 -18.86
N ALA A 298 7.67 5.13 -19.80
CA ALA A 298 7.54 5.38 -21.24
C ALA A 298 6.15 5.05 -21.79
N GLY A 299 5.50 4.01 -21.25
CA GLY A 299 4.15 3.61 -21.63
C GLY A 299 3.09 4.66 -21.32
N LEU A 300 3.32 5.49 -20.29
CA LEU A 300 2.40 6.51 -19.77
C LEU A 300 2.90 7.93 -20.04
N GLY A 301 3.76 8.02 -21.06
CA GLY A 301 4.50 9.19 -21.46
C GLY A 301 4.04 9.84 -22.75
N SER A 302 2.77 9.66 -23.13
CA SER A 302 2.26 10.08 -24.43
C SER A 302 2.42 11.58 -24.66
N LEU A 303 2.50 11.99 -25.93
CA LEU A 303 2.61 13.42 -26.28
C LEU A 303 1.43 14.23 -25.73
N ASN A 304 0.23 13.64 -25.69
CA ASN A 304 -0.95 14.30 -25.12
C ASN A 304 -0.78 14.58 -23.62
N ILE A 305 -0.20 13.64 -22.85
CA ILE A 305 0.07 13.82 -21.42
C ILE A 305 1.15 14.88 -21.20
N ARG A 306 2.25 14.82 -21.96
CA ARG A 306 3.33 15.82 -21.91
C ARG A 306 2.80 17.22 -22.22
N ARG A 307 2.00 17.33 -23.28
CA ARG A 307 1.33 18.57 -23.70
C ARG A 307 0.40 19.10 -22.62
N PHE A 308 -0.44 18.25 -22.04
CA PHE A 308 -1.36 18.62 -20.97
C PHE A 308 -0.64 19.18 -19.74
N ASN A 309 0.54 18.64 -19.42
CA ASN A 309 1.39 19.11 -18.34
C ASN A 309 2.05 20.44 -18.67
N SER A 310 2.86 20.51 -19.73
CA SER A 310 3.61 21.74 -20.08
C SER A 310 2.71 22.93 -20.37
N MET A 311 1.60 22.73 -21.10
CA MET A 311 0.67 23.83 -21.40
C MET A 311 -0.24 24.16 -20.22
N GLY A 312 -0.36 23.27 -19.24
CA GLY A 312 -1.10 23.49 -18.01
C GLY A 312 -0.28 24.15 -16.89
N GLY A 313 0.92 24.65 -17.19
CA GLY A 313 1.83 25.26 -16.20
C GLY A 313 2.49 24.26 -15.25
N ARG A 314 2.44 22.96 -15.57
CA ARG A 314 3.08 21.85 -14.84
C ARG A 314 4.32 21.38 -15.61
N ALA A 315 5.14 20.58 -14.96
CA ALA A 315 6.30 19.96 -15.58
C ALA A 315 6.16 18.44 -15.61
N PHE A 316 6.95 17.78 -16.46
CA PHE A 316 6.96 16.32 -16.54
C PHE A 316 8.38 15.73 -16.54
N ILE A 317 8.49 14.49 -16.08
CA ILE A 317 9.67 13.63 -16.15
C ILE A 317 9.21 12.23 -16.57
N VAL A 318 9.54 11.80 -17.78
CA VAL A 318 8.99 10.58 -18.37
C VAL A 318 10.10 9.75 -18.99
N THR A 319 10.13 8.42 -18.80
CA THR A 319 11.10 7.58 -19.54
C THR A 319 10.93 7.76 -21.04
N GLN A 320 12.03 7.92 -21.76
CA GLN A 320 12.01 7.97 -23.22
C GLN A 320 12.64 6.69 -23.78
N SER A 321 11.90 5.98 -24.63
CA SER A 321 12.47 4.86 -25.37
C SER A 321 13.42 5.39 -26.45
N ILE A 322 14.70 5.06 -26.36
CA ILE A 322 15.73 5.44 -27.34
C ILE A 322 15.40 4.85 -28.71
N LYS A 323 14.99 3.58 -28.75
CA LYS A 323 14.58 2.85 -29.98
C LYS A 323 13.44 3.53 -30.75
N LYS A 324 12.58 4.30 -30.08
CA LYS A 324 11.42 4.99 -30.68
C LYS A 324 11.68 6.47 -30.96
N MET A 325 12.90 6.98 -30.73
CA MET A 325 13.25 8.36 -31.05
C MET A 325 13.46 8.55 -32.56
N ALA A 326 13.42 9.81 -33.04
CA ALA A 326 13.79 10.14 -34.41
C ALA A 326 15.27 9.81 -34.69
N GLY A 327 15.61 9.46 -35.93
CA GLY A 327 16.96 9.04 -36.32
C GLY A 327 18.06 10.02 -35.91
N THR A 328 17.83 11.32 -36.11
CA THR A 328 18.77 12.38 -35.70
C THR A 328 19.02 12.42 -34.19
N LEU A 329 18.00 12.13 -33.37
CA LEU A 329 18.15 12.02 -31.92
C LEU A 329 18.88 10.73 -31.53
N GLN A 330 18.65 9.62 -32.24
CA GLN A 330 19.38 8.37 -32.00
C GLN A 330 20.87 8.54 -32.35
N GLU A 331 21.20 9.21 -33.45
CA GLU A 331 22.57 9.56 -33.82
C GLU A 331 23.24 10.41 -32.74
N ALA A 332 22.52 11.40 -32.20
CA ALA A 332 23.00 12.24 -31.09
C ALA A 332 23.14 11.51 -29.74
N VAL A 333 22.45 10.38 -29.55
CA VAL A 333 22.64 9.51 -28.38
C VAL A 333 23.93 8.70 -28.52
N PHE A 334 24.19 8.16 -29.71
CA PHE A 334 25.29 7.23 -29.94
C PHE A 334 26.59 7.89 -30.38
N ASN A 335 26.60 9.20 -30.66
CA ASN A 335 27.85 9.92 -30.85
C ASN A 335 28.58 10.07 -29.51
N ASP A 336 29.90 9.87 -29.53
CA ASP A 336 30.71 9.85 -28.31
C ASP A 336 31.22 11.26 -27.95
N CYS A 337 30.29 12.21 -27.84
CA CYS A 337 30.60 13.60 -27.52
C CYS A 337 29.61 14.16 -26.48
N ASP A 338 30.03 15.20 -25.76
CA ASP A 338 29.24 15.95 -24.77
C ASP A 338 28.76 15.13 -23.55
N TYR A 339 29.32 13.94 -23.34
CA TYR A 339 29.07 13.16 -22.13
C TYR A 339 29.90 13.69 -20.97
N ARG A 340 29.28 13.71 -19.78
CA ARG A 340 29.89 14.15 -18.53
C ARG A 340 29.59 13.14 -17.42
N LEU A 341 30.47 13.01 -16.44
CA LEU A 341 30.20 12.19 -15.25
C LEU A 341 29.11 12.81 -14.39
N LEU A 342 28.15 12.01 -13.95
CA LEU A 342 27.04 12.49 -13.12
C LEU A 342 27.51 12.92 -11.72
N SER A 343 28.61 12.34 -11.22
CA SER A 343 29.15 12.65 -9.90
C SER A 343 29.98 13.94 -9.85
N SER A 344 30.71 14.30 -10.91
CA SER A 344 31.67 15.42 -10.90
C SER A 344 31.45 16.45 -12.01
N ASP A 345 30.57 16.19 -12.97
CA ASP A 345 30.38 16.96 -14.20
C ASP A 345 31.62 17.00 -15.14
N ASP A 346 32.63 16.18 -14.88
CA ASP A 346 33.83 16.12 -15.71
C ASP A 346 33.51 15.48 -17.09
N PRO A 347 34.07 16.00 -18.20
CA PRO A 347 33.93 15.39 -19.51
C PRO A 347 34.42 13.94 -19.54
N VAL A 348 33.65 13.06 -20.18
CA VAL A 348 33.98 11.63 -20.31
C VAL A 348 33.51 11.10 -21.65
N THR A 349 34.15 10.07 -22.17
CA THR A 349 33.68 9.36 -23.38
C THR A 349 33.03 8.03 -23.01
N ILE A 350 32.01 7.64 -23.75
CA ILE A 350 31.39 6.32 -23.66
C ILE A 350 32.41 5.22 -23.96
N ASP A 351 33.33 5.43 -24.89
CA ASP A 351 34.41 4.48 -25.15
C ASP A 351 35.30 4.27 -23.90
N SER A 352 35.68 5.34 -23.20
CA SER A 352 36.41 5.22 -21.93
C SER A 352 35.59 4.48 -20.87
N MET A 353 34.28 4.76 -20.78
CA MET A 353 33.36 4.08 -19.85
C MET A 353 33.17 2.61 -20.19
N LYS A 354 33.45 2.20 -21.44
CA LYS A 354 33.38 0.81 -21.89
C LYS A 354 34.71 0.06 -21.79
N SER A 355 35.84 0.73 -21.81
CA SER A 355 37.16 0.10 -21.93
C SER A 355 37.89 -0.06 -20.60
N PHE A 356 37.53 0.70 -19.55
CA PHE A 356 38.23 0.61 -18.27
C PHE A 356 38.06 -0.76 -17.58
N ASP A 357 39.09 -1.17 -16.84
CA ASP A 357 39.08 -2.41 -16.06
C ASP A 357 38.28 -2.25 -14.77
N HIS A 358 37.02 -2.68 -14.81
CA HIS A 358 36.08 -2.61 -13.69
C HIS A 358 36.34 -3.61 -12.56
N HIS A 359 37.33 -4.52 -12.70
CA HIS A 359 37.74 -5.43 -11.62
C HIS A 359 38.73 -4.78 -10.64
N LYS A 360 39.35 -3.66 -11.02
CA LYS A 360 40.25 -2.90 -10.14
C LYS A 360 39.45 -2.13 -9.09
N LYS A 361 39.86 -2.24 -7.83
CA LYS A 361 39.21 -1.53 -6.69
C LYS A 361 39.17 -0.02 -6.89
N GLU A 362 40.21 0.56 -7.50
CA GLU A 362 40.32 1.99 -7.79
C GLU A 362 39.18 2.48 -8.72
N ASN A 363 38.75 1.64 -9.65
CA ASN A 363 37.70 1.96 -10.62
C ASN A 363 36.29 1.73 -10.10
N TYR A 364 36.13 1.29 -8.84
CA TYR A 364 34.83 0.94 -8.27
C TYR A 364 33.86 2.13 -8.28
N ARG A 365 34.34 3.34 -7.96
CA ARG A 365 33.53 4.56 -7.99
C ARG A 365 33.03 4.87 -9.40
N LEU A 366 33.91 4.83 -10.39
CA LEU A 366 33.56 5.05 -11.80
C LEU A 366 32.61 3.97 -12.34
N TYR A 367 32.76 2.72 -11.89
CA TYR A 367 31.85 1.62 -12.22
C TYR A 367 30.43 1.81 -11.65
N GLN A 368 30.31 2.46 -10.49
CA GLN A 368 29.00 2.81 -9.92
C GLN A 368 28.39 4.07 -10.54
N ASP A 369 29.22 4.95 -11.13
CA ASP A 369 28.80 6.21 -11.70
C ASP A 369 28.07 6.04 -13.05
N LYS A 370 27.56 7.15 -13.58
CA LYS A 370 26.88 7.26 -14.86
C LYS A 370 27.49 8.41 -15.65
N ALA A 371 27.73 8.20 -16.94
CA ALA A 371 27.93 9.31 -17.86
C ALA A 371 26.55 9.83 -18.30
N TYR A 372 26.36 11.13 -18.42
CA TYR A 372 25.11 11.74 -18.86
C TYR A 372 25.34 12.78 -19.97
N LYS A 373 24.30 12.99 -20.78
CA LYS A 373 24.26 13.97 -21.88
C LYS A 373 22.85 14.55 -22.00
N ILE A 374 22.74 15.83 -22.34
CA ILE A 374 21.45 16.51 -22.52
C ILE A 374 21.27 16.86 -24.00
N ILE A 375 20.11 16.51 -24.56
CA ILE A 375 19.73 16.80 -25.95
C ILE A 375 18.44 17.63 -25.94
N ASN A 376 18.44 18.78 -26.63
CA ASN A 376 17.22 19.56 -26.84
C ASN A 376 16.33 18.85 -27.87
N ALA A 377 15.06 18.64 -27.55
CA ALA A 377 14.13 17.84 -28.35
C ALA A 377 12.77 18.52 -28.51
N ASP A 378 12.80 19.84 -28.69
CA ASP A 378 11.61 20.67 -28.89
C ASP A 378 10.79 20.16 -30.08
N ARG A 379 9.46 20.15 -29.91
CA ARG A 379 8.54 19.60 -30.90
C ARG A 379 7.37 20.53 -31.16
N LEU A 380 7.10 20.81 -32.43
CA LEU A 380 5.93 21.58 -32.88
C LEU A 380 4.67 20.70 -32.81
N GLU A 381 3.66 21.14 -32.08
CA GLU A 381 2.46 20.37 -31.78
C GLU A 381 1.17 21.14 -32.07
N ASP A 382 0.16 20.45 -32.60
CA ASP A 382 -1.17 21.02 -32.83
C ASP A 382 -1.86 21.27 -31.47
N LEU A 383 -2.33 22.50 -31.25
CA LEU A 383 -3.03 22.94 -30.03
C LEU A 383 -4.49 22.48 -29.98
N GLY A 384 -4.98 21.78 -31.00
CA GLY A 384 -6.37 21.31 -31.05
C GLY A 384 -7.42 22.41 -31.25
N PHE A 385 -6.98 23.65 -31.46
CA PHE A 385 -7.82 24.78 -31.88
C PHE A 385 -7.38 25.25 -33.27
N TYR A 386 -8.26 25.96 -33.96
CA TYR A 386 -8.00 26.51 -35.28
C TYR A 386 -7.78 28.02 -35.18
N GLU A 387 -6.71 28.51 -35.80
CA GLU A 387 -6.42 29.93 -35.99
C GLU A 387 -6.74 30.33 -37.43
N GLU A 388 -7.27 31.53 -37.61
CA GLU A 388 -7.57 32.09 -38.91
C GLU A 388 -6.31 32.75 -39.50
N LYS A 389 -5.72 32.14 -40.54
CA LYS A 389 -4.52 32.66 -41.20
C LYS A 389 -4.90 33.28 -42.54
N ILE A 390 -4.50 34.53 -42.75
CA ILE A 390 -4.69 35.23 -44.03
C ILE A 390 -3.56 34.79 -44.96
N CYS A 391 -3.90 34.10 -46.05
CA CYS A 391 -2.95 33.70 -47.07
C CYS A 391 -2.47 34.91 -47.89
N LYS A 392 -1.31 34.82 -48.57
CA LYS A 392 -0.73 35.92 -49.38
C LYS A 392 -1.66 36.47 -50.48
N ASN A 393 -2.70 35.72 -50.84
CA ASN A 393 -3.75 36.05 -51.80
C ASN A 393 -5.05 36.58 -51.13
N GLY A 394 -5.00 37.01 -49.86
CA GLY A 394 -6.11 37.64 -49.14
C GLY A 394 -7.20 36.68 -48.64
N LYS A 395 -7.15 35.39 -49.00
CA LYS A 395 -8.12 34.38 -48.53
C LYS A 395 -7.83 33.98 -47.08
N LYS A 396 -8.87 33.99 -46.25
CA LYS A 396 -8.83 33.49 -44.86
C LYS A 396 -8.92 31.98 -44.86
N ARG A 397 -7.99 31.30 -44.17
CA ARG A 397 -7.97 29.85 -44.04
C ARG A 397 -7.84 29.48 -42.56
N GLN A 398 -8.71 28.59 -42.09
CA GLN A 398 -8.54 28.00 -40.76
C GLN A 398 -7.40 26.99 -40.79
N VAL A 399 -6.40 27.21 -39.95
CA VAL A 399 -5.22 26.36 -39.80
C VAL A 399 -5.16 25.94 -38.34
N LYS A 400 -4.78 24.69 -38.06
CA LYS A 400 -4.57 24.27 -36.67
C LYS A 400 -3.49 25.14 -36.03
N ALA A 401 -3.82 25.74 -34.90
CA ALA A 401 -2.89 26.47 -34.06
C ALA A 401 -1.78 25.51 -33.64
N LYS A 402 -0.51 25.91 -33.73
CA LYS A 402 0.63 25.07 -33.34
C LYS A 402 1.40 25.73 -32.20
N GLY A 403 1.65 24.98 -31.14
CA GLY A 403 2.49 25.38 -30.01
C GLY A 403 3.76 24.55 -29.98
N MET A 404 4.85 25.14 -29.50
CA MET A 404 6.11 24.42 -29.33
C MET A 404 6.13 23.75 -27.94
N LEU A 405 6.16 22.43 -27.92
CA LEU A 405 6.45 21.66 -26.72
C LEU A 405 7.95 21.69 -26.47
N LYS A 406 8.38 22.54 -25.54
CA LYS A 406 9.77 22.57 -25.08
C LYS A 406 10.08 21.35 -24.23
N GLN A 407 11.10 20.59 -24.62
CA GLN A 407 11.54 19.43 -23.85
C GLN A 407 13.01 19.11 -24.10
N LYS A 408 13.64 18.55 -23.07
CA LYS A 408 14.99 18.01 -23.10
C LYS A 408 14.94 16.51 -22.93
N ILE A 409 15.92 15.82 -23.50
CA ILE A 409 16.18 14.40 -23.27
C ILE A 409 17.51 14.28 -22.55
N ILE A 410 17.47 13.75 -21.34
CA ILE A 410 18.66 13.40 -20.56
C ILE A 410 18.96 11.93 -20.84
N ILE A 411 20.12 11.68 -21.42
CA ILE A 411 20.66 10.36 -21.70
C ILE A 411 21.65 10.02 -20.60
N THR A 412 21.65 8.77 -20.14
CA THR A 412 22.68 8.25 -19.26
C THR A 412 23.23 6.94 -19.80
N PHE A 413 24.53 6.73 -19.62
CA PHE A 413 25.21 5.46 -19.83
C PHE A 413 25.84 4.99 -18.51
N SER A 414 25.61 3.73 -18.13
CA SER A 414 26.26 3.11 -16.97
C SER A 414 26.94 1.80 -17.36
N ARG A 415 28.24 1.69 -17.04
CA ARG A 415 29.00 0.45 -17.30
C ARG A 415 28.40 -0.74 -16.55
N LYS A 416 28.00 -0.56 -15.29
CA LYS A 416 27.35 -1.60 -14.49
C LYS A 416 26.04 -2.07 -15.11
N THR A 417 25.18 -1.15 -15.55
CA THR A 417 23.93 -1.49 -16.24
C THR A 417 24.19 -2.19 -17.57
N MET A 418 25.22 -1.77 -18.30
CA MET A 418 25.63 -2.39 -19.56
C MET A 418 25.99 -3.87 -19.36
N GLU A 419 26.81 -4.20 -18.35
CA GLU A 419 27.17 -5.60 -18.06
C GLU A 419 25.95 -6.44 -17.65
N TYR A 420 25.06 -5.87 -16.84
CA TYR A 420 23.83 -6.55 -16.45
C TYR A 420 22.93 -6.85 -17.66
N GLN A 421 22.69 -5.85 -18.53
CA GLN A 421 21.85 -6.02 -19.73
C GLN A 421 22.49 -6.99 -20.73
N ARG A 422 23.82 -6.91 -20.93
CA ARG A 422 24.59 -7.88 -21.71
C ARG A 422 24.42 -9.30 -21.17
N TYR A 423 24.53 -9.51 -19.86
CA TYR A 423 24.32 -10.81 -19.24
C TYR A 423 22.91 -11.36 -19.52
N ILE A 424 21.87 -10.55 -19.35
CA ILE A 424 20.48 -10.94 -19.65
C ILE A 424 20.29 -11.28 -21.13
N ARG A 425 20.80 -10.43 -22.05
CA ARG A 425 20.74 -10.64 -23.50
C ARG A 425 21.46 -11.93 -23.90
N ASN A 426 22.67 -12.17 -23.41
CA ASN A 426 23.43 -13.39 -23.70
C ASN A 426 22.69 -14.64 -23.22
N ARG A 427 22.03 -14.60 -22.05
CA ARG A 427 21.17 -15.72 -21.63
C ARG A 427 19.98 -15.96 -22.56
N GLN A 428 19.40 -14.92 -23.14
CA GLN A 428 18.32 -15.05 -24.13
C GLN A 428 18.83 -15.61 -25.46
N VAL A 429 20.00 -15.18 -25.92
CA VAL A 429 20.68 -15.74 -27.11
C VAL A 429 21.01 -17.22 -26.91
N GLU A 430 21.53 -17.61 -25.74
CA GLU A 430 21.81 -19.02 -25.43
C GLU A 430 20.54 -19.88 -25.31
N ARG A 431 19.39 -19.27 -24.99
CA ARG A 431 18.08 -19.94 -25.09
C ARG A 431 17.65 -20.09 -26.55
N ALA A 432 17.81 -19.06 -27.38
CA ALA A 432 17.52 -19.11 -28.82
C ALA A 432 18.37 -20.17 -29.54
N LYS A 433 19.68 -20.25 -29.24
CA LYS A 433 20.58 -21.28 -29.78
C LYS A 433 20.17 -22.70 -29.38
N ARG A 434 19.72 -22.90 -28.14
CA ARG A 434 19.20 -24.20 -27.70
C ARG A 434 17.91 -24.56 -28.44
N LEU A 435 17.00 -23.60 -28.57
CA LEU A 435 15.75 -23.81 -29.32
C LEU A 435 16.02 -24.22 -30.77
N LEU A 436 16.98 -23.59 -31.45
CA LEU A 436 17.36 -23.96 -32.82
C LEU A 436 17.80 -25.42 -32.99
N LYS A 437 18.26 -26.09 -31.93
CA LYS A 437 18.67 -27.51 -31.99
C LYS A 437 17.48 -28.47 -32.05
N ASP A 438 16.35 -28.09 -31.44
CA ASP A 438 15.19 -28.96 -31.20
C ASP A 438 13.89 -28.40 -31.86
N LEU A 439 14.01 -27.49 -32.83
CA LEU A 439 12.92 -26.58 -33.22
C LEU A 439 11.82 -27.22 -34.11
N ASP A 440 10.57 -27.11 -33.68
CA ASP A 440 9.38 -27.00 -34.55
C ASP A 440 8.86 -25.54 -34.50
N PRO A 441 9.11 -24.72 -35.54
CA PRO A 441 8.81 -23.27 -35.55
C PRO A 441 7.33 -22.91 -35.40
N GLU A 442 6.39 -23.82 -35.70
CA GLU A 442 4.95 -23.51 -35.66
C GLU A 442 4.31 -23.66 -34.27
N THR A 443 5.02 -24.26 -33.31
CA THR A 443 4.42 -24.66 -32.02
C THR A 443 4.52 -23.61 -30.90
N TYR A 444 5.15 -22.45 -31.12
CA TYR A 444 5.49 -21.53 -30.03
C TYR A 444 4.77 -20.18 -30.02
N LYS A 445 4.30 -19.76 -28.83
CA LYS A 445 3.57 -18.49 -28.61
C LYS A 445 4.53 -17.29 -28.49
N LYS A 446 4.26 -16.24 -29.27
CA LYS A 446 4.98 -14.96 -29.24
C LYS A 446 4.69 -14.17 -27.95
N GLY A 447 5.73 -13.62 -27.31
CA GLY A 447 5.63 -12.83 -26.08
C GLY A 447 6.78 -11.83 -25.89
N PRO A 448 6.81 -11.02 -24.81
CA PRO A 448 7.85 -9.99 -24.61
C PRO A 448 9.26 -10.55 -24.41
N ASN A 449 9.35 -11.76 -23.85
CA ASN A 449 10.60 -12.50 -23.67
C ASN A 449 10.85 -13.51 -24.81
N ASP A 450 10.21 -13.28 -25.96
CA ASP A 450 10.36 -14.14 -27.12
C ASP A 450 11.80 -14.08 -27.64
N VAL A 451 12.47 -15.20 -27.49
CA VAL A 451 13.86 -15.39 -27.91
C VAL A 451 13.95 -15.72 -29.40
N THR A 452 12.83 -16.02 -30.07
CA THR A 452 12.79 -16.27 -31.52
C THR A 452 13.08 -15.03 -32.35
N ARG A 453 13.01 -13.82 -31.77
CA ARG A 453 13.47 -12.60 -32.43
C ARG A 453 14.97 -12.61 -32.78
N PHE A 454 15.75 -13.47 -32.12
CA PHE A 454 17.16 -13.74 -32.43
C PHE A 454 17.34 -14.87 -33.45
N ILE A 455 16.25 -15.37 -34.04
CA ILE A 455 16.25 -16.41 -35.07
C ILE A 455 15.70 -15.78 -36.35
N LYS A 456 16.35 -16.01 -37.48
CA LYS A 456 15.87 -15.61 -38.80
C LYS A 456 15.80 -16.81 -39.73
N ARG A 457 14.84 -16.78 -40.64
CA ARG A 457 14.67 -17.78 -41.70
C ARG A 457 15.59 -17.45 -42.88
N VAL A 458 16.21 -18.47 -43.45
CA VAL A 458 17.22 -18.35 -44.52
C VAL A 458 16.74 -18.96 -45.84
N SER A 459 15.68 -19.76 -45.84
CA SER A 459 15.21 -20.49 -47.04
C SER A 459 14.12 -19.75 -47.84
N ASP A 460 14.38 -19.62 -49.14
CA ASP A 460 13.40 -19.28 -50.19
C ASP A 460 12.72 -20.56 -50.70
N GLY A 461 11.53 -20.83 -50.18
CA GLY A 461 10.47 -21.54 -50.91
C GLY A 461 10.65 -23.00 -51.36
N SER A 462 11.69 -23.75 -50.99
CA SER A 462 11.77 -25.17 -51.38
C SER A 462 12.28 -26.14 -50.29
N VAL A 463 11.37 -27.04 -49.91
CA VAL A 463 11.51 -28.35 -49.23
C VAL A 463 11.84 -28.40 -47.73
N LYS A 464 12.51 -27.41 -47.11
CA LYS A 464 12.55 -27.30 -45.63
C LYS A 464 12.98 -25.92 -45.16
N ASP A 465 12.30 -25.38 -44.15
CA ASP A 465 12.69 -24.09 -43.59
C ASP A 465 13.99 -24.18 -42.79
N ILE A 466 15.02 -23.44 -43.23
CA ILE A 466 16.30 -23.33 -42.52
C ILE A 466 16.27 -22.08 -41.67
N TYR A 467 16.61 -22.22 -40.38
CA TYR A 467 16.66 -21.14 -39.41
C TYR A 467 18.08 -20.98 -38.86
N GLU A 468 18.53 -19.73 -38.74
CA GLU A 468 19.83 -19.38 -38.16
C GLU A 468 19.71 -18.26 -37.12
N ILE A 469 20.76 -18.06 -36.32
CA ILE A 469 20.81 -16.94 -35.39
C ILE A 469 20.96 -15.62 -36.16
N ASN A 470 20.13 -14.64 -35.80
CA ASN A 470 20.19 -13.30 -36.31
C ASN A 470 21.25 -12.46 -35.57
N GLU A 471 22.51 -12.61 -35.98
CA GLU A 471 23.66 -11.87 -35.43
C GLU A 471 23.52 -10.33 -35.58
N GLU A 472 22.85 -9.88 -36.64
CA GLU A 472 22.60 -8.44 -36.85
C GLU A 472 21.67 -7.88 -35.77
N ARG A 473 20.60 -8.62 -35.43
CA ARG A 473 19.66 -8.22 -34.37
C ARG A 473 20.33 -8.22 -33.00
N ILE A 474 21.24 -9.17 -32.74
CA ILE A 474 22.02 -9.21 -31.51
C ILE A 474 22.90 -7.96 -31.40
N ARG A 475 23.65 -7.63 -32.48
CA ARG A 475 24.47 -6.42 -32.54
C ARG A 475 23.65 -5.13 -32.42
N GLU A 476 22.44 -5.11 -32.98
CA GLU A 476 21.53 -3.98 -32.86
C GLU A 476 21.07 -3.79 -31.41
N GLU A 477 20.61 -4.85 -30.73
CA GLU A 477 20.19 -4.76 -29.32
C GLU A 477 21.36 -4.41 -28.39
N GLU A 478 22.57 -4.93 -28.66
CA GLU A 478 23.80 -4.62 -27.91
C GLU A 478 24.15 -3.13 -27.88
N LYS A 479 23.87 -2.38 -28.95
CA LYS A 479 24.14 -0.93 -28.99
C LYS A 479 23.44 -0.16 -27.87
N TYR A 480 22.29 -0.65 -27.40
CA TYR A 480 21.48 -0.02 -26.37
C TYR A 480 21.89 -0.44 -24.95
N ASP A 481 22.74 -1.46 -24.79
CA ASP A 481 23.18 -1.94 -23.48
C ASP A 481 23.85 -0.78 -22.71
N GLY A 482 23.42 -0.55 -21.48
CA GLY A 482 23.93 0.50 -20.60
C GLY A 482 23.26 1.86 -20.73
N TYR A 483 22.48 2.09 -21.80
CA TYR A 483 21.80 3.36 -22.02
C TYR A 483 20.42 3.44 -21.38
N TYR A 484 20.09 4.63 -20.89
CA TYR A 484 18.78 4.99 -20.36
C TYR A 484 18.48 6.44 -20.71
N ALA A 485 17.20 6.79 -20.91
CA ALA A 485 16.82 8.12 -21.33
C ALA A 485 15.53 8.61 -20.63
N VAL A 486 15.51 9.88 -20.29
CA VAL A 486 14.38 10.58 -19.66
C VAL A 486 14.07 11.83 -20.46
N ALA A 487 12.80 12.03 -20.82
CA ALA A 487 12.30 13.27 -21.39
C ALA A 487 11.70 14.14 -20.29
N THR A 488 12.00 15.43 -20.31
CA THR A 488 11.53 16.39 -19.30
C THR A 488 11.31 17.78 -19.89
N SER A 489 10.40 18.54 -19.29
CA SER A 489 10.22 19.97 -19.57
C SER A 489 10.95 20.87 -18.56
N LEU A 490 11.70 20.29 -17.62
CA LEU A 490 12.45 21.01 -16.60
C LEU A 490 13.80 21.48 -17.13
N ASP A 491 14.28 22.60 -16.58
CA ASP A 491 15.61 23.16 -16.83
C ASP A 491 16.59 22.91 -15.66
N ASP A 492 16.13 22.20 -14.62
CA ASP A 492 16.87 21.80 -13.43
C ASP A 492 18.07 20.88 -13.74
N ASP A 493 18.91 20.69 -12.73
CA ASP A 493 20.11 19.85 -12.81
C ASP A 493 19.77 18.39 -13.18
N ALA A 494 20.60 17.79 -14.04
CA ALA A 494 20.36 16.46 -14.56
C ALA A 494 20.40 15.39 -13.47
N ALA A 495 21.29 15.51 -12.48
CA ALA A 495 21.37 14.55 -11.38
C ALA A 495 20.09 14.58 -10.53
N GLN A 496 19.53 15.76 -10.25
CA GLN A 496 18.26 15.90 -9.54
C GLN A 496 17.09 15.26 -10.32
N ILE A 497 16.97 15.54 -11.62
CA ILE A 497 15.91 14.95 -12.46
C ILE A 497 16.02 13.43 -12.53
N LEU A 498 17.24 12.91 -12.66
CA LEU A 498 17.52 11.47 -12.68
C LEU A 498 17.24 10.82 -11.32
N GLU A 499 17.53 11.50 -10.21
CA GLU A 499 17.18 11.02 -8.86
C GLU A 499 15.65 10.91 -8.72
N ILE A 500 14.90 11.92 -9.16
CA ILE A 500 13.42 11.89 -9.16
C ILE A 500 12.91 10.72 -10.01
N SER A 501 13.43 10.55 -11.23
CA SER A 501 13.03 9.44 -12.10
C SER A 501 13.39 8.08 -11.52
N SER A 502 14.48 7.97 -10.74
CA SER A 502 14.90 6.72 -10.13
C SER A 502 13.93 6.21 -9.06
N LYS A 503 13.22 7.12 -8.37
CA LYS A 503 12.28 6.81 -7.28
C LYS A 503 10.92 6.28 -7.77
N ARG A 504 10.71 6.15 -9.08
CA ARG A 504 9.46 5.63 -9.65
C ARG A 504 9.09 4.24 -9.17
N TYR A 505 10.06 3.36 -8.90
CA TYR A 505 9.79 1.98 -8.43
C TYR A 505 8.90 1.92 -7.19
N LYS A 506 8.82 3.00 -6.39
CA LYS A 506 7.93 3.09 -5.23
C LYS A 506 6.45 2.86 -5.59
N ILE A 507 6.02 3.22 -6.81
CA ILE A 507 4.65 2.96 -7.25
C ILE A 507 4.42 1.48 -7.57
N GLU A 508 5.40 0.83 -8.18
CA GLU A 508 5.40 -0.62 -8.39
C GLU A 508 5.36 -1.36 -7.05
N ASP A 509 6.08 -0.85 -6.04
CA ASP A 509 6.05 -1.38 -4.68
C ASP A 509 4.66 -1.24 -4.04
N CYS A 510 3.94 -0.13 -4.28
CA CYS A 510 2.54 0.01 -3.87
C CYS A 510 1.63 -1.05 -4.51
N PHE A 511 1.79 -1.31 -5.81
CA PHE A 511 1.04 -2.37 -6.49
C PHE A 511 1.43 -3.76 -5.98
N ARG A 512 2.71 -4.01 -5.70
CA ARG A 512 3.21 -5.26 -5.12
C ARG A 512 2.56 -5.52 -3.76
N ILE A 513 2.54 -4.52 -2.87
CA ILE A 513 1.89 -4.63 -1.56
C ILE A 513 0.40 -4.95 -1.72
N MET A 514 -0.29 -4.24 -2.62
CA MET A 514 -1.72 -4.44 -2.85
C MET A 514 -2.04 -5.84 -3.40
N LYS A 515 -1.19 -6.36 -4.29
CA LYS A 515 -1.36 -7.68 -4.92
C LYS A 515 -0.96 -8.83 -4.00
N THR A 516 0.13 -8.67 -3.24
CA THR A 516 0.74 -9.76 -2.47
C THR A 516 0.32 -9.72 -1.01
N ASN A 517 0.52 -8.60 -0.30
CA ASN A 517 0.28 -8.52 1.14
C ASN A 517 -1.20 -8.29 1.48
N PHE A 518 -1.94 -7.54 0.66
CA PHE A 518 -3.37 -7.28 0.87
C PHE A 518 -4.29 -8.11 -0.03
N SER A 519 -3.72 -9.02 -0.82
CA SER A 519 -4.45 -9.92 -1.72
C SER A 519 -5.61 -9.24 -2.42
N GLY A 520 -5.36 -8.16 -3.16
CA GLY A 520 -6.38 -7.42 -3.94
C GLY A 520 -7.14 -8.29 -4.96
N ARG A 521 -6.76 -9.57 -5.05
CA ARG A 521 -7.38 -10.68 -5.77
C ARG A 521 -7.16 -11.96 -4.93
N PRO A 522 -8.06 -12.96 -5.02
CA PRO A 522 -9.26 -13.02 -5.86
C PRO A 522 -10.36 -12.02 -5.43
N VAL A 523 -11.16 -11.56 -6.40
CA VAL A 523 -12.27 -10.61 -6.18
C VAL A 523 -13.60 -11.36 -6.27
N TYR A 524 -14.25 -11.57 -5.13
CA TYR A 524 -15.51 -12.32 -5.01
C TYR A 524 -16.77 -11.49 -5.26
N HIS A 525 -16.70 -10.51 -6.17
CA HIS A 525 -17.80 -9.61 -6.51
C HIS A 525 -18.05 -9.58 -8.02
N HIS A 526 -19.31 -9.42 -8.41
CA HIS A 526 -19.73 -9.47 -9.82
C HIS A 526 -20.11 -8.11 -10.40
N THR A 527 -20.73 -7.22 -9.61
CA THR A 527 -21.14 -5.90 -10.08
C THR A 527 -19.97 -4.92 -10.10
N LYS A 528 -19.99 -3.96 -11.03
CA LYS A 528 -18.96 -2.93 -11.17
C LYS A 528 -18.79 -2.12 -9.88
N GLU A 529 -19.90 -1.81 -9.21
CA GLU A 529 -19.97 -1.02 -7.99
C GLU A 529 -19.25 -1.76 -6.85
N HIS A 530 -19.58 -3.03 -6.63
CA HIS A 530 -18.94 -3.84 -5.58
C HIS A 530 -17.45 -4.11 -5.87
N ILE A 531 -17.08 -4.33 -7.14
CA ILE A 531 -15.66 -4.45 -7.54
C ILE A 531 -14.93 -3.13 -7.27
N THR A 532 -15.54 -2.00 -7.61
CA THR A 532 -14.99 -0.67 -7.36
C THR A 532 -14.77 -0.44 -5.87
N ALA A 533 -15.78 -0.71 -5.05
CA ALA A 533 -15.69 -0.59 -3.59
C ALA A 533 -14.66 -1.55 -2.97
N HIS A 534 -14.50 -2.76 -3.53
CA HIS A 534 -13.41 -3.66 -3.12
C HIS A 534 -12.04 -2.99 -3.30
N PHE A 535 -11.77 -2.40 -4.46
CA PHE A 535 -10.52 -1.69 -4.70
C PHE A 535 -10.40 -0.41 -3.86
N MET A 536 -11.51 0.26 -3.51
CA MET A 536 -11.48 1.38 -2.56
C MET A 536 -11.03 0.92 -1.16
N ILE A 537 -11.46 -0.25 -0.71
CA ILE A 537 -11.00 -0.84 0.55
C ILE A 537 -9.51 -1.22 0.47
N CYS A 538 -9.07 -1.81 -0.65
CA CYS A 538 -7.65 -2.11 -0.88
C CYS A 538 -6.78 -0.84 -0.90
N TYR A 539 -7.26 0.23 -1.54
CA TYR A 539 -6.61 1.54 -1.53
C TYR A 539 -6.55 2.13 -0.12
N THR A 540 -7.64 2.07 0.64
CA THR A 540 -7.68 2.56 2.03
C THR A 540 -6.67 1.80 2.89
N ALA A 541 -6.59 0.47 2.72
CA ALA A 541 -5.61 -0.36 3.42
C ALA A 541 -4.17 0.03 3.06
N LEU A 542 -3.87 0.25 1.77
CA LEU A 542 -2.58 0.73 1.30
C LEU A 542 -2.22 2.12 1.86
N LEU A 543 -3.17 3.04 1.88
CA LEU A 543 -2.97 4.37 2.43
C LEU A 543 -2.65 4.30 3.93
N ILE A 544 -3.44 3.55 4.71
CA ILE A 544 -3.20 3.37 6.15
C ILE A 544 -1.82 2.79 6.40
N TYR A 545 -1.44 1.74 5.66
CA TYR A 545 -0.12 1.13 5.77
C TYR A 545 0.99 2.13 5.45
N ARG A 546 0.92 2.84 4.32
CA ARG A 546 1.96 3.80 3.90
C ARG A 546 2.09 4.99 4.85
N LEU A 547 0.99 5.44 5.46
CA LEU A 547 1.03 6.47 6.49
C LEU A 547 1.74 5.96 7.75
N MET A 548 1.40 4.75 8.20
CA MET A 548 2.05 4.12 9.35
C MET A 548 3.54 3.85 9.08
N GLU A 549 3.89 3.35 7.89
CA GLU A 549 5.26 3.13 7.45
C GLU A 549 6.06 4.44 7.47
N LYS A 550 5.48 5.54 6.95
CA LYS A 550 6.14 6.84 6.97
C LYS A 550 6.40 7.35 8.39
N GLN A 551 5.43 7.20 9.31
CA GLN A 551 5.62 7.58 10.71
C GLN A 551 6.67 6.72 11.42
N LEU A 552 6.72 5.43 11.11
CA LEU A 552 7.75 4.51 11.63
C LEU A 552 9.12 4.85 11.09
N GLU A 553 9.25 5.14 9.80
CA GLU A 553 10.50 5.57 9.16
C GLU A 553 11.03 6.87 9.81
N ASP A 554 10.15 7.84 10.06
CA ASP A 554 10.53 9.09 10.73
C ASP A 554 10.96 8.84 12.20
N TYR A 555 10.29 7.92 12.91
CA TYR A 555 10.71 7.47 14.25
C TYR A 555 12.09 6.77 14.21
N CYS A 556 12.31 5.88 13.24
CA CYS A 556 13.57 5.17 13.09
C CYS A 556 14.73 6.12 12.81
N LYS A 557 14.53 7.13 11.94
CA LYS A 557 15.54 8.17 11.67
C LYS A 557 15.91 8.95 12.92
N ASP A 558 14.92 9.31 13.73
CA ASP A 558 15.16 10.00 15.00
C ASP A 558 15.87 9.11 16.02
N TYR A 559 15.47 7.83 16.10
CA TYR A 559 16.14 6.83 16.94
C TYR A 559 17.61 6.64 16.54
N ASP A 560 17.89 6.38 15.27
CA ASP A 560 19.23 6.16 14.74
C ASP A 560 20.11 7.39 15.01
N ARG A 561 19.59 8.60 14.75
CA ARG A 561 20.28 9.87 15.07
C ARG A 561 20.65 9.98 16.55
N ARG A 562 19.73 9.65 17.47
CA ARG A 562 20.00 9.67 18.92
C ARG A 562 21.02 8.62 19.34
N CYS A 563 21.08 7.50 18.63
CA CYS A 563 22.03 6.42 18.88
C CYS A 563 23.38 6.59 18.16
N GLY A 564 23.56 7.64 17.35
CA GLY A 564 24.78 7.83 16.56
C GLY A 564 24.93 6.86 15.39
N ILE A 565 23.84 6.27 14.92
CA ILE A 565 23.79 5.31 13.81
C ILE A 565 23.55 6.07 12.50
N ASP A 566 24.28 5.74 11.43
CA ASP A 566 23.99 6.28 10.10
C ASP A 566 22.77 5.58 9.50
N HIS A 567 21.66 6.30 9.40
CA HIS A 567 20.42 5.77 8.85
C HIS A 567 20.54 5.39 7.35
N ASN A 568 21.55 5.87 6.65
CA ASN A 568 21.80 5.48 5.26
C ASN A 568 22.52 4.14 5.15
N ASP A 569 23.13 3.62 6.22
CA ASP A 569 23.73 2.30 6.23
C ASP A 569 22.63 1.23 6.47
N PRO A 570 22.29 0.41 5.45
CA PRO A 570 21.26 -0.62 5.60
C PRO A 570 21.62 -1.71 6.60
N ALA A 571 22.90 -1.87 6.95
CA ALA A 571 23.37 -2.88 7.89
C ALA A 571 23.10 -2.50 9.35
N GLU A 572 23.08 -1.21 9.66
CA GLU A 572 22.96 -0.71 11.04
C GLU A 572 21.62 -0.02 11.32
N ARG A 573 20.99 0.58 10.28
CA ARG A 573 19.76 1.36 10.46
C ARG A 573 18.61 0.55 11.03
N MET A 574 17.79 1.22 11.84
CA MET A 574 16.52 0.67 12.27
C MET A 574 15.49 0.78 11.14
N HIS A 575 14.96 -0.35 10.65
CA HIS A 575 13.93 -0.38 9.62
C HIS A 575 12.94 -1.52 9.86
N PHE A 576 11.67 -1.28 9.56
CA PHE A 576 10.60 -2.27 9.71
C PHE A 576 9.94 -2.55 8.37
N THR A 577 9.94 -3.81 7.96
CA THR A 577 9.29 -4.23 6.71
C THR A 577 7.77 -4.34 6.90
N ILE A 578 7.03 -4.39 5.79
CA ILE A 578 5.59 -4.69 5.81
C ILE A 578 5.28 -5.98 6.57
N ASP A 579 6.08 -7.02 6.37
CA ASP A 579 5.86 -8.32 6.98
C ASP A 579 6.08 -8.25 8.50
N ASN A 580 7.10 -7.51 8.96
CA ASN A 580 7.29 -7.27 10.40
C ASN A 580 6.07 -6.55 11.01
N ILE A 581 5.53 -5.55 10.31
CA ILE A 581 4.37 -4.78 10.77
C ILE A 581 3.14 -5.67 10.85
N ILE A 582 2.78 -6.35 9.77
CA ILE A 582 1.58 -7.21 9.72
C ILE A 582 1.69 -8.35 10.74
N GLU A 583 2.83 -9.03 10.79
CA GLU A 583 3.05 -10.15 11.72
C GLU A 583 2.92 -9.70 13.17
N MET A 584 3.54 -8.58 13.54
CA MET A 584 3.41 -8.05 14.90
C MET A 584 1.95 -7.72 15.23
N LEU A 585 1.23 -7.02 14.35
CA LEU A 585 -0.17 -6.64 14.59
C LEU A 585 -1.07 -7.89 14.74
N LYS A 586 -0.82 -8.97 13.99
CA LYS A 586 -1.52 -10.25 14.13
C LYS A 586 -1.19 -10.97 15.43
N ASN A 587 0.06 -10.90 15.88
CA ASN A 587 0.52 -11.56 17.10
C ASN A 587 0.01 -10.88 18.38
N MET A 588 -0.38 -9.61 18.33
CA MET A 588 -0.89 -8.84 19.48
C MET A 588 -2.29 -9.29 19.93
N ASN A 589 -2.38 -10.49 20.48
CA ASN A 589 -3.59 -11.08 21.05
C ASN A 589 -3.59 -11.00 22.58
N VAL A 590 -4.78 -10.84 23.17
CA VAL A 590 -5.00 -10.90 24.61
C VAL A 590 -5.97 -12.01 24.96
N VAL A 591 -5.75 -12.65 26.10
CA VAL A 591 -6.62 -13.69 26.65
C VAL A 591 -7.40 -13.10 27.82
N ASN A 592 -8.72 -13.29 27.82
CA ASN A 592 -9.56 -12.94 28.95
C ASN A 592 -9.30 -13.94 30.10
N VAL A 593 -8.90 -13.43 31.26
CA VAL A 593 -8.72 -14.23 32.47
C VAL A 593 -9.92 -13.99 33.39
N GLN A 594 -10.94 -14.84 33.25
CA GLN A 594 -12.12 -14.90 34.11
C GLN A 594 -12.84 -13.54 34.27
N ASP A 595 -12.88 -12.74 33.20
CA ASP A 595 -13.42 -11.38 33.12
C ASP A 595 -12.80 -10.36 34.09
N MET A 596 -11.72 -10.72 34.79
CA MET A 596 -11.02 -9.83 35.72
C MET A 596 -10.08 -8.88 34.97
N TYR A 597 -9.26 -9.47 34.09
CA TYR A 597 -8.28 -8.75 33.29
C TYR A 597 -8.01 -9.49 31.97
N TYR A 598 -7.35 -8.79 31.06
CA TYR A 598 -6.80 -9.35 29.84
C TYR A 598 -5.30 -9.53 30.00
N MET A 599 -4.78 -10.71 29.65
CA MET A 599 -3.35 -11.01 29.64
C MET A 599 -2.83 -11.00 28.21
N SER A 600 -1.73 -10.30 27.96
CA SER A 600 -1.03 -10.32 26.67
C SER A 600 -0.48 -11.71 26.38
N ALA A 601 -0.77 -12.21 25.18
CA ALA A 601 -0.22 -13.45 24.62
C ALA A 601 0.93 -13.16 23.63
N TYR A 602 1.63 -12.04 23.80
CA TYR A 602 2.72 -11.57 22.95
C TYR A 602 3.81 -10.91 23.77
N THR A 603 5.01 -10.79 23.19
CA THR A 603 6.17 -10.16 23.79
C THR A 603 6.36 -8.73 23.31
N GLY A 604 7.13 -7.93 24.07
CA GLY A 604 7.60 -6.64 23.60
C GLY A 604 8.62 -6.80 22.47
N SER A 605 8.66 -5.82 21.57
CA SER A 605 9.62 -5.74 20.47
C SER A 605 9.96 -4.28 20.18
N LYS A 606 11.06 -4.03 19.45
CA LYS A 606 11.42 -2.67 19.01
C LYS A 606 10.27 -1.99 18.24
N LEU A 607 9.55 -2.76 17.42
CA LEU A 607 8.38 -2.27 16.67
C LEU A 607 7.21 -1.95 17.60
N CYS A 608 6.94 -2.79 18.60
CA CYS A 608 5.91 -2.54 19.60
C CYS A 608 6.20 -1.25 20.38
N THR A 609 7.46 -1.03 20.76
CA THR A 609 7.90 0.23 21.41
C THR A 609 7.70 1.42 20.48
N ALA A 610 8.12 1.33 19.22
CA ALA A 610 7.97 2.41 18.24
C ALA A 610 6.49 2.78 18.03
N LEU A 611 5.62 1.79 17.80
CA LEU A 611 4.18 2.03 17.62
C LEU A 611 3.53 2.62 18.88
N ASN A 612 3.88 2.14 20.07
CA ASN A 612 3.37 2.76 21.30
C ASN A 612 3.86 4.19 21.52
N SER A 613 5.09 4.50 21.11
CA SER A 613 5.62 5.87 21.14
C SER A 613 4.91 6.80 20.15
N ILE A 614 4.50 6.31 18.98
CA ILE A 614 3.85 7.11 17.94
C ILE A 614 2.37 7.34 18.27
N TYR A 615 1.67 6.31 18.72
CA TYR A 615 0.20 6.33 18.86
C TYR A 615 -0.29 6.46 20.31
N GLU A 616 0.61 6.34 21.30
CA GLU A 616 0.32 6.47 22.74
C GLU A 616 -0.82 5.55 23.22
N LEU A 617 -0.88 4.33 22.67
CA LEU A 617 -1.93 3.37 23.00
C LEU A 617 -1.59 2.50 24.21
N GLY A 618 -0.33 2.45 24.64
CA GLY A 618 0.16 1.70 25.82
C GLY A 618 -0.11 0.20 25.75
N LEU A 619 -0.11 -0.39 24.55
CA LEU A 619 -0.36 -1.80 24.25
C LEU A 619 0.91 -2.65 24.43
N ASP A 620 1.74 -2.30 25.40
CA ASP A 620 2.99 -2.94 25.80
C ASP A 620 2.94 -3.49 27.24
N LYS A 621 1.74 -3.58 27.84
CA LYS A 621 1.55 -4.14 29.19
C LYS A 621 1.32 -5.65 29.13
N LYS A 622 1.76 -6.35 30.18
CA LYS A 622 1.45 -7.78 30.37
C LYS A 622 -0.02 -8.03 30.73
N TYR A 623 -0.61 -7.10 31.49
CA TYR A 623 -1.98 -7.21 31.99
C TYR A 623 -2.74 -5.91 31.73
N TYR A 624 -4.00 -6.01 31.31
CA TYR A 624 -4.89 -4.89 31.10
C TYR A 624 -6.20 -5.05 31.86
N GLN A 625 -6.65 -3.99 32.52
CA GLN A 625 -8.02 -3.92 33.01
C GLN A 625 -8.99 -3.78 31.82
N PRO A 626 -10.16 -4.46 31.81
CA PRO A 626 -11.14 -4.33 30.73
C PRO A 626 -11.58 -2.88 30.49
N LYS A 627 -11.71 -2.09 31.57
CA LYS A 627 -12.06 -0.67 31.48
C LYS A 627 -10.99 0.15 30.74
N GLU A 628 -9.72 -0.19 30.92
CA GLU A 628 -8.61 0.52 30.28
C GLU A 628 -8.58 0.27 28.77
N LEU A 629 -8.66 -1.00 28.34
CA LEU A 629 -8.75 -1.33 26.91
C LEU A 629 -10.00 -0.73 26.26
N ASN A 630 -11.15 -0.80 26.93
CA ASN A 630 -12.39 -0.15 26.46
C ASN A 630 -12.27 1.37 26.34
N LYS A 631 -11.52 2.03 27.22
CA LYS A 631 -11.25 3.46 27.13
C LYS A 631 -10.36 3.78 25.93
N ARG A 632 -9.32 2.98 25.70
CA ARG A 632 -8.38 3.16 24.58
C ARG A 632 -9.07 2.99 23.23
N ILE A 633 -9.82 1.90 23.04
CA ILE A 633 -10.56 1.67 21.80
C ILE A 633 -11.59 2.78 21.55
N LYS A 634 -12.28 3.27 22.59
CA LYS A 634 -13.22 4.38 22.45
C LYS A 634 -12.55 5.67 21.96
N LYS A 635 -11.32 5.97 22.41
CA LYS A 635 -10.53 7.14 21.96
C LYS A 635 -10.28 7.11 20.45
N ILE A 636 -10.13 5.92 19.86
CA ILE A 636 -9.85 5.72 18.43
C ILE A 636 -11.06 5.20 17.64
N SER A 637 -12.23 5.12 18.27
CA SER A 637 -13.51 4.73 17.64
C SER A 637 -14.49 5.90 17.52
N SER A 638 -14.32 6.96 18.32
CA SER A 638 -15.30 8.05 18.46
C SER A 638 -15.26 9.07 17.34
#